data_AF-A0A2R5GHH6-F1
#
_entry.id   AF-A0A2R5GHH6-F1
#
_cell.length_a   1.000
_cell.length_b   1.000
_cell.length_c   1.000
_cell.angle_alpha   90.00
_cell.angle_beta   90.00
_cell.angle_gamma   90.00
#
_symmetry.space_group_name_H-M   'P 1'
#
loop_
_entity.id
_entity.type
_entity.pdbx_description
1 polymer ?
#
loop_
_entity_poly.entity_id
_entity_poly.type
_entity_poly.pdbx_seq_one_letter_code
_entity_poly.pdbx_strand_id
1 'polypeptide(L)'
;MGESVVVVGMRGAGKSTLGRVGATVLGYAFIDMDEELERDAGKSCGDIVAAEGWDGFRRLELEAFEKVLAAHPQGAVISCGGGIVETEPARERLQMLQAVIFVDRHIKDIVAELEAKEAANQSEVEDSQSLARRPKYGAGIEEVYQRRLPWFLACATHRFCIGLEDREWDRVSAEFTAFARSLFFAPEPSALVPNSRLHLACSATEVGKLAAAGADGVWLGGSELVEQWPAKLAMARRRTALPVIVDAGQDDALAVMGLRLSAEAVAVDSAKVMESALRTVSPRWFGTTVFAVRVAVKNLSSAASIEASLDAFCAGVSSEHASRIALLIVTAPRIADALEATRLVTALERRVQAAAANSGGNALPKLQAFMLDVARCEGEGVPLAQALASGRCGPALLPLSPAAAVQLREALPVFPERHFCLIGGSVRSSPSPSMHNAGFRALGLPARYTLCETMDGARIQTTLETERFRGASVTMPHKELVLEYMDTLSDAAKRIGAINTVIKSKTDELHGDNTDWFGLYQLCKAGLAARKENPSETQSRGKALLLGAGGTALAAAYCIEQLGLDLVVWNRSTARAEALVSSFPGTVLADLEGFSDPVDLIIGTVPASSGLRMPDEGYLREHQPVVVDVAYRPRQTELLKQAASCGCITYEGIDMLVEQGLMQMALWTGKPVEEVPRIEMETAARNFYADTDPACERYYLFGHPIRASPSPTLHNQGFQALRMTRHYALCESLDIDVVARKVQEPSFRGASVTIPHKEAVAPLLNNLTPAAEAIGAVNTIIRKEDASLLGDNTDWQGIRALLARSPRLSQLADDGAGPAVVLVVGAGGTALAASYCVVQMGLQLIVYNRTFSKAATVAERFGGAAVQTLEELPAVDCIISTVPSGAGFEAPTHLLASKPAVVDVAYRPRRTKLLQQAETHGCETYEGIEMLVEQGLVQFQLWTGCDAPRARVEEAVYKFYEESEV
;
A
#
# COMPACT_ATOMS: atom_id res chain seq x y z
N MET A 1 21.52 -1.83 32.98
CA MET A 1 20.55 -2.89 32.62
C MET A 1 19.31 -2.66 33.47
N GLY A 2 18.10 -2.85 32.92
CA GLY A 2 16.87 -2.73 33.71
C GLY A 2 16.61 -3.97 34.56
N GLU A 3 15.55 -3.94 35.37
CA GLU A 3 15.12 -5.09 36.19
C GLU A 3 14.85 -6.35 35.35
N SER A 4 14.99 -7.51 35.99
CA SER A 4 14.70 -8.78 35.35
C SER A 4 13.20 -8.97 35.09
N VAL A 5 12.88 -9.60 33.97
CA VAL A 5 11.51 -9.85 33.49
C VAL A 5 11.12 -11.27 33.79
N VAL A 6 10.01 -11.48 34.49
CA VAL A 6 9.50 -12.81 34.79
C VAL A 6 8.34 -13.16 33.86
N VAL A 7 8.40 -14.34 33.23
CA VAL A 7 7.38 -14.84 32.30
C VAL A 7 6.62 -15.99 32.96
N VAL A 8 5.31 -15.83 33.14
CA VAL A 8 4.41 -16.81 33.74
C VAL A 8 3.34 -17.26 32.74
N GLY A 9 2.65 -18.37 33.05
CA GLY A 9 1.57 -18.92 32.24
C GLY A 9 1.59 -20.44 32.16
N MET A 10 0.59 -21.01 31.50
CA MET A 10 0.43 -22.46 31.41
C MET A 10 1.58 -23.15 30.66
N ARG A 11 1.75 -24.45 30.92
CA ARG A 11 2.61 -25.31 30.08
C ARG A 11 2.04 -25.34 28.65
N GLY A 12 2.88 -25.34 27.63
CA GLY A 12 2.44 -25.28 26.23
C GLY A 12 2.02 -23.88 25.75
N ALA A 13 2.03 -22.87 26.62
CA ALA A 13 1.67 -21.50 26.22
C ALA A 13 2.75 -20.79 25.36
N GLY A 14 3.96 -21.35 25.24
CA GLY A 14 5.07 -20.74 24.49
C GLY A 14 6.06 -19.91 25.31
N LYS A 15 6.02 -20.01 26.66
CA LYS A 15 6.84 -19.19 27.57
C LYS A 15 8.35 -19.24 27.28
N SER A 16 8.94 -20.42 27.14
CA SER A 16 10.38 -20.53 26.90
C SER A 16 10.77 -19.98 25.52
N THR A 17 9.92 -20.18 24.50
CA THR A 17 10.12 -19.61 23.16
C THR A 17 10.09 -18.09 23.19
N LEU A 18 9.02 -17.51 23.73
CA LEU A 18 8.85 -16.06 23.82
C LEU A 18 9.85 -15.42 24.78
N GLY A 19 10.21 -16.10 25.86
CA GLY A 19 11.23 -15.64 26.80
C GLY A 19 12.61 -15.51 26.15
N ARG A 20 13.01 -16.45 25.27
CA ARG A 20 14.26 -16.33 24.49
C ARG A 20 14.21 -15.17 23.49
N VAL A 21 13.06 -14.98 22.84
CA VAL A 21 12.84 -13.82 21.96
C VAL A 21 12.98 -12.52 22.76
N GLY A 22 12.30 -12.40 23.90
CA GLY A 22 12.38 -11.24 24.79
C GLY A 22 13.81 -10.98 25.29
N ALA A 23 14.53 -12.01 25.71
CA ALA A 23 15.92 -11.90 26.13
C ALA A 23 16.81 -11.33 25.02
N THR A 24 16.63 -11.82 23.79
CA THR A 24 17.35 -11.34 22.61
C THR A 24 17.05 -9.86 22.33
N VAL A 25 15.78 -9.48 22.37
CA VAL A 25 15.33 -8.10 22.12
C VAL A 25 15.87 -7.11 23.16
N LEU A 26 15.95 -7.52 24.42
CA LEU A 26 16.41 -6.69 25.53
C LEU A 26 17.94 -6.73 25.74
N GLY A 27 18.63 -7.67 25.09
CA GLY A 27 20.04 -7.96 25.37
C GLY A 27 20.24 -8.55 26.78
N TYR A 28 19.27 -9.31 27.28
CA TYR A 28 19.25 -9.91 28.61
C TYR A 28 19.63 -11.40 28.56
N ALA A 29 20.00 -11.97 29.71
CA ALA A 29 20.19 -13.42 29.85
C ALA A 29 18.84 -14.14 29.89
N PHE A 30 18.69 -15.26 29.18
CA PHE A 30 17.50 -16.11 29.31
C PHE A 30 17.74 -17.21 30.34
N ILE A 31 16.77 -17.40 31.26
CA ILE A 31 16.81 -18.43 32.31
C ILE A 31 15.49 -19.21 32.27
N ASP A 32 15.57 -20.53 32.11
CA ASP A 32 14.42 -21.43 32.26
C ASP A 32 14.43 -22.05 33.67
N MET A 33 13.40 -21.76 34.46
CA MET A 33 13.33 -22.19 35.85
C MET A 33 13.24 -23.71 35.99
N ASP A 34 12.64 -24.40 35.02
CA ASP A 34 12.57 -25.87 35.06
C ASP A 34 13.98 -26.46 34.89
N GLU A 35 14.80 -25.92 33.97
CA GLU A 35 16.19 -26.34 33.76
C GLU A 35 17.08 -26.03 34.97
N GLU A 36 16.88 -24.87 35.60
CA GLU A 36 17.60 -24.48 36.81
C GLU A 36 17.30 -25.42 37.99
N LEU A 37 16.02 -25.74 38.18
CA LEU A 37 15.58 -26.65 39.23
C LEU A 37 16.17 -28.06 39.02
N GLU A 38 16.15 -28.57 37.79
CA GLU A 38 16.74 -29.88 37.46
C GLU A 38 18.26 -29.89 37.69
N ARG A 39 18.93 -28.79 37.36
CA ARG A 39 20.37 -28.63 37.60
C ARG A 39 20.71 -28.61 39.09
N ASP A 40 19.95 -27.87 39.89
CA ASP A 40 20.16 -27.76 41.33
C ASP A 40 19.82 -29.07 42.07
N ALA A 41 18.77 -29.77 41.64
CA ALA A 41 18.34 -31.04 42.24
C ALA A 41 19.12 -32.26 41.74
N GLY A 42 19.82 -32.15 40.60
CA GLY A 42 20.51 -33.26 39.92
C GLY A 42 19.55 -34.37 39.44
N LYS A 43 18.25 -34.08 39.33
CA LYS A 43 17.17 -35.00 38.98
C LYS A 43 16.17 -34.29 38.08
N SER A 44 15.45 -35.04 37.23
CA SER A 44 14.39 -34.43 36.41
C SER A 44 13.20 -33.98 37.27
N CYS A 45 12.42 -33.01 36.79
CA CYS A 45 11.20 -32.58 37.48
C CYS A 45 10.22 -33.74 37.73
N GLY A 46 10.16 -34.70 36.81
CA GLY A 46 9.37 -35.94 36.96
C GLY A 46 9.86 -36.81 38.12
N ASP A 47 11.17 -36.99 38.27
CA ASP A 47 11.77 -37.78 39.35
C ASP A 47 11.61 -37.12 40.71
N ILE A 48 11.65 -35.78 40.76
CA ILE A 48 11.40 -35.01 41.99
C ILE A 48 9.96 -35.25 42.46
N VAL A 49 8.97 -35.16 41.56
CA VAL A 49 7.57 -35.42 41.91
C VAL A 49 7.35 -36.89 42.30
N ALA A 50 8.02 -37.84 41.63
CA ALA A 50 7.95 -39.25 41.99
C ALA A 50 8.52 -39.54 43.39
N ALA A 51 9.56 -38.81 43.81
CA ALA A 51 10.24 -39.01 45.08
C ALA A 51 9.61 -38.24 46.26
N GLU A 52 9.24 -36.98 46.06
CA GLU A 52 8.82 -36.05 47.13
C GLU A 52 7.37 -35.58 46.99
N GLY A 53 6.65 -36.02 45.95
CA GLY A 53 5.30 -35.57 45.64
C GLY A 53 5.24 -34.11 45.16
N TRP A 54 4.02 -33.63 44.93
CA TRP A 54 3.79 -32.26 44.45
C TRP A 54 4.16 -31.19 45.47
N ASP A 55 3.95 -31.45 46.76
CA ASP A 55 4.29 -30.49 47.83
C ASP A 55 5.81 -30.30 47.94
N GLY A 56 6.59 -31.39 47.84
CA GLY A 56 8.06 -31.33 47.81
C GLY A 56 8.57 -30.60 46.57
N PHE A 57 8.00 -30.89 45.39
CA PHE A 57 8.33 -30.17 44.16
C PHE A 57 8.05 -28.66 44.26
N ARG A 58 6.89 -28.26 44.81
CA ARG A 58 6.51 -26.84 44.97
C ARG A 58 7.44 -26.08 45.92
N ARG A 59 7.93 -26.74 46.98
CA ARG A 59 8.93 -26.17 47.87
C ARG A 59 10.25 -25.92 47.15
N LEU A 60 10.76 -26.91 46.41
CA LEU A 60 12.01 -26.76 45.64
C LEU A 60 11.87 -25.73 44.50
N GLU A 61 10.72 -25.67 43.84
CA GLU A 61 10.41 -24.66 42.82
C GLU A 61 10.46 -23.23 43.39
N LEU A 62 9.96 -23.02 44.61
CA LEU A 62 10.05 -21.73 45.32
C LEU A 62 11.50 -21.38 45.70
N GLU A 63 12.25 -22.33 46.28
CA GLU A 63 13.64 -22.11 46.67
C GLU A 63 14.53 -21.75 45.46
N ALA A 64 14.36 -22.47 44.35
CA ALA A 64 15.04 -22.17 43.09
C ALA A 64 14.64 -20.78 42.56
N PHE A 65 13.35 -20.43 42.60
CA PHE A 65 12.85 -19.13 42.14
C PHE A 65 13.44 -17.97 42.95
N GLU A 66 13.48 -18.07 44.28
CA GLU A 66 14.08 -17.04 45.12
C GLU A 66 15.60 -16.91 44.88
N LYS A 67 16.29 -18.03 44.72
CA LYS A 67 17.73 -18.06 44.39
C LYS A 67 18.03 -17.38 43.06
N VAL A 68 17.25 -17.67 42.01
CA VAL A 68 17.42 -17.05 40.68
C VAL A 68 17.15 -15.55 40.73
N LEU A 69 16.07 -15.13 41.39
CA LEU A 69 15.78 -13.70 41.55
C LEU A 69 16.88 -12.96 42.32
N ALA A 70 17.47 -13.58 43.33
CA ALA A 70 18.58 -13.00 44.09
C ALA A 70 19.88 -12.93 43.28
N ALA A 71 20.16 -13.94 42.45
CA ALA A 71 21.33 -13.97 41.58
C ALA A 71 21.22 -13.03 40.36
N HIS A 72 19.99 -12.83 39.87
CA HIS A 72 19.69 -12.04 38.67
C HIS A 72 18.63 -10.96 38.96
N PRO A 73 18.92 -9.96 39.81
CA PRO A 73 17.97 -8.88 40.09
C PRO A 73 17.73 -7.97 38.88
N GLN A 74 18.65 -7.95 37.92
CA GLN A 74 18.60 -7.15 36.69
C GLN A 74 19.12 -7.93 35.50
N GLY A 75 18.66 -7.58 34.29
CA GLY A 75 19.24 -8.06 33.04
C GLY A 75 18.95 -9.53 32.70
N ALA A 76 17.91 -10.15 33.26
CA ALA A 76 17.48 -11.50 32.89
C ALA A 76 16.01 -11.56 32.47
N VAL A 77 15.67 -12.52 31.63
CA VAL A 77 14.29 -12.96 31.34
C VAL A 77 14.12 -14.37 31.89
N ILE A 78 13.28 -14.51 32.91
CA ILE A 78 13.11 -15.73 33.71
C ILE A 78 11.78 -16.38 33.35
N SER A 79 11.80 -17.54 32.69
CA SER A 79 10.60 -18.31 32.35
C SER A 79 10.26 -19.28 33.47
N CYS A 80 9.15 -19.06 34.16
CA CYS A 80 8.74 -19.89 35.30
C CYS A 80 8.01 -21.18 34.90
N GLY A 81 8.05 -22.17 35.80
CA GLY A 81 7.21 -23.34 35.75
C GLY A 81 5.72 -22.97 35.77
N GLY A 82 4.89 -23.73 35.05
CA GLY A 82 3.47 -23.36 34.86
C GLY A 82 2.62 -23.41 36.14
N GLY A 83 3.16 -23.94 37.25
CA GLY A 83 2.47 -24.04 38.53
C GLY A 83 3.04 -23.16 39.64
N ILE A 84 4.01 -22.29 39.34
CA ILE A 84 4.60 -21.35 40.31
C ILE A 84 3.53 -20.54 41.07
N VAL A 85 2.41 -20.22 40.42
CA VAL A 85 1.31 -19.45 41.01
C VAL A 85 0.46 -20.24 42.03
N GLU A 86 0.63 -21.56 42.14
CA GLU A 86 -0.09 -22.35 43.15
C GLU A 86 0.49 -22.14 44.55
N THR A 87 1.78 -21.80 44.64
CA THR A 87 2.49 -21.55 45.90
C THR A 87 2.26 -20.12 46.36
N GLU A 88 1.66 -19.93 47.54
CA GLU A 88 1.32 -18.60 48.06
C GLU A 88 2.53 -17.66 48.23
N PRO A 89 3.64 -18.08 48.87
CA PRO A 89 4.85 -17.24 48.94
C PRO A 89 5.40 -16.83 47.57
N ALA A 90 5.31 -17.72 46.56
CA ALA A 90 5.73 -17.39 45.21
C ALA A 90 4.84 -16.32 44.57
N ARG A 91 3.52 -16.36 44.82
CA ARG A 91 2.59 -15.30 44.39
C ARG A 91 2.91 -13.97 45.04
N GLU A 92 3.14 -13.95 46.35
CA GLU A 92 3.54 -12.73 47.06
C GLU A 92 4.81 -12.15 46.46
N ARG A 93 5.79 -13.00 46.15
CA ARG A 93 7.04 -12.57 45.53
C ARG A 93 6.85 -12.03 44.12
N LEU A 94 6.10 -12.74 43.26
CA LEU A 94 5.75 -12.28 41.92
C LEU A 94 5.05 -10.93 41.95
N GLN A 95 4.12 -10.75 42.88
CA GLN A 95 3.40 -9.50 43.08
C GLN A 95 4.36 -8.36 43.46
N MET A 96 5.48 -8.61 44.14
CA MET A 96 6.43 -7.55 44.48
C MET A 96 7.31 -7.10 43.30
N LEU A 97 7.34 -7.82 42.18
CA LEU A 97 8.19 -7.50 41.03
C LEU A 97 7.54 -6.44 40.12
N GLN A 98 8.37 -5.62 39.47
CA GLN A 98 7.87 -4.65 38.49
C GLN A 98 7.50 -5.34 37.16
N ALA A 99 8.29 -6.32 36.71
CA ALA A 99 8.13 -6.93 35.39
C ALA A 99 7.67 -8.39 35.42
N VAL A 100 6.35 -8.62 35.35
CA VAL A 100 5.74 -9.96 35.25
C VAL A 100 4.81 -10.02 34.03
N ILE A 101 5.19 -10.81 33.03
CA ILE A 101 4.43 -11.03 31.79
C ILE A 101 3.70 -12.36 31.87
N PHE A 102 2.37 -12.34 31.79
CA PHE A 102 1.57 -13.53 31.60
C PHE A 102 1.39 -13.82 30.10
N VAL A 103 1.95 -14.94 29.64
CA VAL A 103 1.70 -15.48 28.29
C VAL A 103 0.40 -16.28 28.34
N ASP A 104 -0.64 -15.68 27.79
CA ASP A 104 -1.99 -16.20 27.79
C ASP A 104 -2.35 -16.75 26.40
N ARG A 105 -2.17 -18.05 26.25
CA ARG A 105 -2.57 -18.77 25.04
C ARG A 105 -3.91 -19.45 25.26
N HIS A 106 -4.76 -19.42 24.24
CA HIS A 106 -6.08 -20.03 24.31
C HIS A 106 -6.03 -21.49 24.77
N ILE A 107 -6.82 -21.84 25.78
CA ILE A 107 -6.74 -23.15 26.47
C ILE A 107 -6.93 -24.34 25.53
N LYS A 108 -7.83 -24.24 24.55
CA LYS A 108 -8.05 -25.30 23.54
C LYS A 108 -6.77 -25.68 22.78
N ASP A 109 -5.93 -24.69 22.43
CA ASP A 109 -4.68 -24.97 21.72
C ASP A 109 -3.63 -25.59 22.64
N ILE A 110 -3.61 -25.17 23.92
CA ILE A 110 -2.75 -25.79 24.94
C ILE A 110 -3.13 -27.25 25.15
N VAL A 111 -4.43 -27.55 25.29
CA VAL A 111 -4.95 -28.91 25.46
C VAL A 111 -4.56 -29.76 24.25
N ALA A 112 -4.89 -29.30 23.03
CA ALA A 112 -4.58 -30.02 21.79
C ALA A 112 -3.08 -30.29 21.61
N GLU A 113 -2.21 -29.32 21.93
CA GLU A 113 -0.76 -29.51 21.83
C GLU A 113 -0.23 -30.52 22.85
N LEU A 114 -0.71 -30.46 24.09
CA LEU A 114 -0.28 -31.38 25.14
C LEU A 114 -0.77 -32.80 24.86
N GLU A 115 -2.02 -32.98 24.42
CA GLU A 115 -2.58 -34.26 24.01
C GLU A 115 -1.85 -34.83 22.77
N ALA A 116 -1.56 -34.01 21.76
CA ALA A 116 -0.81 -34.45 20.57
C ALA A 116 0.62 -34.90 20.92
N LYS A 117 1.29 -34.19 21.83
CA LYS A 117 2.60 -34.62 22.36
C LYS A 117 2.49 -35.91 23.14
N GLU A 118 1.43 -36.12 23.92
CA GLU A 118 1.21 -37.39 24.63
C GLU A 118 0.91 -38.56 23.67
N ALA A 119 0.18 -38.31 22.59
CA ALA A 119 -0.16 -39.31 21.57
C ALA A 119 1.05 -39.71 20.69
N ALA A 120 1.86 -38.75 20.25
CA ALA A 120 3.06 -38.99 19.43
C ALA A 120 4.09 -39.89 20.13
N ASN A 121 4.08 -39.90 21.46
CA ASN A 121 5.02 -40.69 22.27
C ASN A 121 4.51 -42.10 22.60
N GLN A 122 3.26 -42.42 22.27
CA GLN A 122 2.74 -43.79 22.36
C GLN A 122 3.03 -44.62 21.11
N SER A 123 3.44 -43.97 20.00
CA SER A 123 3.78 -44.62 18.73
C SER A 123 5.26 -44.98 18.55
N GLU A 124 6.16 -44.54 19.43
CA GLU A 124 7.58 -44.93 19.44
C GLU A 124 7.87 -45.79 20.67
N VAL A 125 7.77 -47.10 20.51
CA VAL A 125 8.28 -48.08 21.49
C VAL A 125 9.65 -48.55 20.99
N GLU A 126 10.61 -48.51 21.91
CA GLU A 126 12.06 -48.85 21.82
C GLU A 126 12.98 -47.65 21.51
N ASP A 127 13.70 -47.24 22.57
CA ASP A 127 14.75 -46.22 22.62
C ASP A 127 14.36 -44.73 22.54
N SER A 128 13.98 -44.14 23.69
CA SER A 128 14.50 -42.82 24.10
C SER A 128 14.08 -42.40 25.51
N GLN A 129 15.08 -42.17 26.37
CA GLN A 129 14.99 -41.67 27.75
C GLN A 129 14.54 -40.19 27.89
N SER A 130 13.79 -39.65 26.93
CA SER A 130 13.50 -38.20 26.84
C SER A 130 12.11 -37.80 27.37
N LEU A 131 11.19 -38.75 27.59
CA LEU A 131 9.79 -38.43 27.93
C LEU A 131 9.28 -38.93 29.28
N ALA A 132 10.11 -39.66 30.04
CA ALA A 132 9.84 -39.95 31.45
C ALA A 132 10.02 -38.72 32.39
N ARG A 133 10.40 -37.55 31.86
CA ARG A 133 10.96 -36.44 32.63
C ARG A 133 9.98 -35.42 33.20
N ARG A 134 8.68 -35.44 32.84
CA ARG A 134 7.75 -34.36 33.24
C ARG A 134 6.46 -34.86 33.91
N PRO A 135 6.03 -34.30 35.06
CA PRO A 135 4.87 -34.78 35.80
C PRO A 135 3.54 -34.60 35.04
N LYS A 136 2.62 -35.56 35.17
CA LYS A 136 1.22 -35.46 34.68
C LYS A 136 0.37 -34.62 35.62
N TYR A 137 -0.53 -33.80 35.09
CA TYR A 137 -1.51 -33.10 35.93
C TYR A 137 -2.42 -34.11 36.64
N GLY A 138 -2.66 -33.91 37.94
CA GLY A 138 -3.58 -34.75 38.71
C GLY A 138 -5.08 -34.51 38.43
N ALA A 139 -5.40 -33.48 37.63
CA ALA A 139 -6.75 -33.06 37.22
C ALA A 139 -6.74 -32.64 35.72
N GLY A 140 -7.91 -32.46 35.11
CA GLY A 140 -8.02 -32.02 33.71
C GLY A 140 -7.31 -30.67 33.46
N ILE A 141 -6.65 -30.53 32.31
CA ILE A 141 -5.82 -29.33 31.99
C ILE A 141 -6.67 -28.04 32.02
N GLU A 142 -7.92 -28.11 31.55
CA GLU A 142 -8.86 -26.99 31.58
C GLU A 142 -9.24 -26.56 33.01
N GLU A 143 -9.48 -27.52 33.90
CA GLU A 143 -9.79 -27.27 35.32
C GLU A 143 -8.61 -26.61 36.04
N VAL A 144 -7.40 -27.12 35.78
CA VAL A 144 -6.16 -26.53 36.29
C VAL A 144 -5.99 -25.09 35.79
N TYR A 145 -6.28 -24.83 34.51
CA TYR A 145 -6.22 -23.49 33.95
C TYR A 145 -7.22 -22.54 34.61
N GLN A 146 -8.49 -22.94 34.72
CA GLN A 146 -9.55 -22.14 35.35
C GLN A 146 -9.20 -21.78 36.79
N ARG A 147 -8.62 -22.71 37.56
CA ARG A 147 -8.15 -22.47 38.92
C ARG A 147 -6.98 -21.49 38.97
N ARG A 148 -6.01 -21.59 38.04
CA ARG A 148 -4.78 -20.76 38.04
C ARG A 148 -4.97 -19.38 37.42
N LEU A 149 -5.95 -19.20 36.53
CA LEU A 149 -6.16 -17.94 35.80
C LEU A 149 -6.30 -16.72 36.72
N PRO A 150 -7.10 -16.73 37.80
CA PRO A 150 -7.17 -15.60 38.73
C PRO A 150 -5.81 -15.26 39.35
N TRP A 151 -4.97 -16.26 39.62
CA TRP A 151 -3.64 -16.06 40.19
C TRP A 151 -2.64 -15.50 39.18
N PHE A 152 -2.67 -15.97 37.92
CA PHE A 152 -1.88 -15.37 36.86
C PHE A 152 -2.23 -13.89 36.68
N LEU A 153 -3.53 -13.55 36.63
CA LEU A 153 -4.00 -12.17 36.48
C LEU A 153 -3.66 -11.27 37.68
N ALA A 154 -3.59 -11.84 38.88
CA ALA A 154 -3.21 -11.12 40.10
C ALA A 154 -1.69 -10.89 40.19
N CYS A 155 -0.87 -11.80 39.66
CA CYS A 155 0.59 -11.70 39.71
C CYS A 155 1.16 -10.90 38.53
N ALA A 156 0.50 -10.90 37.38
CA ALA A 156 1.03 -10.29 36.17
C ALA A 156 0.85 -8.76 36.15
N THR A 157 1.91 -8.06 35.75
CA THR A 157 1.83 -6.63 35.42
C THR A 157 1.39 -6.42 33.98
N HIS A 158 1.73 -7.36 33.08
CA HIS A 158 1.32 -7.34 31.67
C HIS A 158 0.82 -8.70 31.20
N ARG A 159 -0.03 -8.69 30.17
CA ARG A 159 -0.63 -9.89 29.56
C ARG A 159 -0.41 -9.87 28.05
N PHE A 160 0.29 -10.88 27.54
CA PHE A 160 0.47 -11.12 26.11
C PHE A 160 -0.46 -12.24 25.67
N CYS A 161 -1.37 -11.94 24.73
CA CYS A 161 -2.44 -12.86 24.35
C CYS A 161 -2.17 -13.52 23.01
N ILE A 162 -2.26 -14.85 22.95
CA ILE A 162 -2.22 -15.65 21.73
C ILE A 162 -3.62 -16.22 21.52
N GLY A 163 -4.32 -15.73 20.50
CA GLY A 163 -5.70 -16.12 20.23
C GLY A 163 -5.84 -17.57 19.74
N LEU A 164 -7.08 -18.05 19.69
CA LEU A 164 -7.42 -19.39 19.23
C LEU A 164 -6.87 -19.68 17.82
N GLU A 165 -6.37 -20.90 17.62
CA GLU A 165 -5.84 -21.46 16.37
C GLU A 165 -4.60 -20.72 15.81
N ASP A 166 -3.91 -19.90 16.61
CA ASP A 166 -2.62 -19.34 16.19
C ASP A 166 -1.53 -20.42 16.16
N ARG A 167 -1.00 -20.69 14.96
CA ARG A 167 0.08 -21.66 14.76
C ARG A 167 1.31 -21.07 14.08
N GLU A 168 1.26 -19.80 13.68
CA GLU A 168 2.36 -19.10 13.00
C GLU A 168 3.35 -18.50 14.02
N TRP A 169 4.24 -19.33 14.57
CA TRP A 169 5.16 -18.93 15.63
C TRP A 169 6.14 -17.81 15.23
N ASP A 170 6.50 -17.69 13.96
CA ASP A 170 7.35 -16.59 13.48
C ASP A 170 6.64 -15.24 13.63
N ARG A 171 5.36 -15.19 13.26
CA ARG A 171 4.51 -14.01 13.45
C ARG A 171 4.30 -13.72 14.93
N VAL A 172 3.93 -14.72 15.72
CA VAL A 172 3.74 -14.56 17.19
C VAL A 172 5.02 -14.04 17.86
N SER A 173 6.19 -14.49 17.40
CA SER A 173 7.49 -14.02 17.89
C SER A 173 7.79 -12.58 17.46
N ALA A 174 7.40 -12.18 16.25
CA ALA A 174 7.49 -10.79 15.79
C ALA A 174 6.55 -9.86 16.58
N GLU A 175 5.31 -10.29 16.84
CA GLU A 175 4.36 -9.57 17.69
C GLU A 175 4.88 -9.44 19.12
N PHE A 176 5.42 -10.51 19.70
CA PHE A 176 6.05 -10.46 21.01
C PHE A 176 7.28 -9.57 21.03
N THR A 177 8.03 -9.49 19.92
CA THR A 177 9.16 -8.55 19.77
C THR A 177 8.67 -7.11 19.84
N ALA A 178 7.59 -6.78 19.13
CA ALA A 178 6.98 -5.44 19.19
C ALA A 178 6.45 -5.12 20.60
N PHE A 179 5.75 -6.07 21.22
CA PHE A 179 5.26 -5.97 22.61
C PHE A 179 6.42 -5.75 23.60
N ALA A 180 7.44 -6.59 23.57
CA ALA A 180 8.63 -6.46 24.41
C ALA A 180 9.33 -5.12 24.18
N ARG A 181 9.43 -4.66 22.93
CA ARG A 181 9.97 -3.32 22.65
C ARG A 181 9.11 -2.23 23.30
N SER A 182 7.78 -2.27 23.19
CA SER A 182 6.90 -1.27 23.81
C SER A 182 6.95 -1.26 25.35
N LEU A 183 7.40 -2.32 25.99
CA LEU A 183 7.55 -2.35 27.44
C LEU A 183 8.77 -1.56 27.91
N PHE A 184 9.89 -1.65 27.18
CA PHE A 184 11.20 -1.16 27.64
C PHE A 184 11.76 0.02 26.83
N PHE A 185 11.28 0.21 25.61
CA PHE A 185 11.67 1.30 24.73
C PHE A 185 10.42 2.10 24.40
N ALA A 186 10.35 3.33 24.91
CA ALA A 186 9.23 4.20 24.60
C ALA A 186 9.18 4.44 23.09
N PRO A 187 8.03 4.26 22.42
CA PRO A 187 7.90 4.73 21.06
C PRO A 187 8.16 6.24 21.05
N GLU A 188 8.92 6.70 20.07
CA GLU A 188 9.01 8.13 19.77
C GLU A 188 7.57 8.67 19.64
N PRO A 189 7.18 9.76 20.32
CA PRO A 189 5.83 10.34 20.22
C PRO A 189 5.38 10.58 18.78
N SER A 190 6.34 10.81 17.89
CA SER A 190 6.12 10.98 16.45
C SER A 190 5.76 9.68 15.69
N ALA A 191 5.99 8.50 16.27
CA ALA A 191 5.58 7.20 15.74
C ALA A 191 4.14 6.84 16.14
N LEU A 192 3.62 7.40 17.24
CA LEU A 192 2.23 7.25 17.68
C LEU A 192 1.27 8.18 16.93
N VAL A 193 1.81 9.28 16.38
CA VAL A 193 1.10 10.28 15.60
C VAL A 193 1.91 10.56 14.32
N PRO A 194 1.69 9.78 13.26
CA PRO A 194 2.39 10.01 12.00
C PRO A 194 2.10 11.37 11.39
N ASN A 195 3.01 11.82 10.53
CA ASN A 195 2.99 13.14 9.89
C ASN A 195 1.86 13.38 8.89
N SER A 196 1.04 12.36 8.65
CA SER A 196 -0.17 12.37 7.85
C SER A 196 -1.36 12.59 8.77
N ARG A 197 -2.16 13.60 8.45
CA ARG A 197 -3.42 13.87 9.15
C ARG A 197 -4.43 12.76 8.83
N LEU A 198 -4.36 11.71 9.65
CA LEU A 198 -5.35 10.72 10.11
C LEU A 198 -6.01 9.74 9.11
N HIS A 199 -5.91 8.45 9.41
CA HIS A 199 -6.90 7.40 9.10
C HIS A 199 -7.02 6.50 10.33
N LEU A 200 -8.22 6.38 10.90
CA LEU A 200 -8.50 5.61 12.13
C LEU A 200 -9.44 4.44 11.85
N ALA A 201 -9.09 3.26 12.37
CA ALA A 201 -9.89 2.04 12.29
C ALA A 201 -10.62 1.75 13.60
N CYS A 202 -11.94 1.57 13.57
CA CYS A 202 -12.77 1.37 14.77
C CYS A 202 -13.20 -0.10 15.03
N SER A 203 -12.91 -1.04 14.13
CA SER A 203 -13.30 -2.45 14.30
C SER A 203 -12.14 -3.41 14.07
N ALA A 204 -11.98 -4.40 14.96
CA ALA A 204 -10.93 -5.42 14.86
C ALA A 204 -11.07 -6.30 13.59
N THR A 205 -12.28 -6.36 13.01
CA THR A 205 -12.61 -7.11 11.79
C THR A 205 -12.14 -6.44 10.49
N GLU A 206 -11.77 -5.16 10.51
CA GLU A 206 -11.41 -4.40 9.30
C GLU A 206 -9.98 -3.85 9.32
N VAL A 207 -9.26 -4.09 10.41
CA VAL A 207 -7.89 -3.62 10.65
C VAL A 207 -6.95 -3.84 9.46
N GLY A 208 -6.99 -5.02 8.83
CA GLY A 208 -6.13 -5.32 7.68
C GLY A 208 -6.44 -4.51 6.42
N LYS A 209 -7.73 -4.21 6.17
CA LYS A 209 -8.15 -3.37 5.03
C LYS A 209 -7.75 -1.91 5.21
N LEU A 210 -7.77 -1.45 6.46
CA LEU A 210 -7.49 -0.06 6.80
C LEU A 210 -5.98 0.23 6.87
N ALA A 211 -5.17 -0.75 7.31
CA ALA A 211 -3.72 -0.68 7.15
C ALA A 211 -3.31 -0.54 5.67
N ALA A 212 -3.93 -1.34 4.78
CA ALA A 212 -3.72 -1.21 3.33
C ALA A 212 -4.17 0.13 2.75
N ALA A 213 -5.13 0.82 3.38
CA ALA A 213 -5.60 2.15 2.99
C ALA A 213 -4.70 3.30 3.47
N GLY A 214 -3.50 3.00 4.00
CA GLY A 214 -2.52 3.99 4.44
C GLY A 214 -2.75 4.52 5.85
N ALA A 215 -3.39 3.72 6.71
CA ALA A 215 -3.54 4.07 8.12
C ALA A 215 -2.22 4.09 8.88
N ASP A 216 -2.21 4.94 9.90
CA ASP A 216 -1.05 5.36 10.67
C ASP A 216 -1.08 4.78 12.11
N GLY A 217 -2.26 4.30 12.52
CA GLY A 217 -2.56 3.73 13.84
C GLY A 217 -3.98 3.14 13.85
N VAL A 218 -4.27 2.30 14.83
CA VAL A 218 -5.56 1.57 14.93
C VAL A 218 -6.25 1.97 16.23
N TRP A 219 -7.50 2.43 16.15
CA TRP A 219 -8.24 2.96 17.30
C TRP A 219 -9.37 2.01 17.71
N LEU A 220 -9.08 1.09 18.62
CA LEU A 220 -10.05 0.12 19.09
C LEU A 220 -10.98 0.75 20.13
N GLY A 221 -12.23 0.97 19.75
CA GLY A 221 -13.33 1.33 20.65
C GLY A 221 -14.45 0.28 20.59
N GLY A 222 -15.39 0.34 21.53
CA GLY A 222 -16.63 -0.45 21.47
C GLY A 222 -17.29 -0.68 22.82
N SER A 223 -18.53 -1.16 22.80
CA SER A 223 -19.35 -1.41 24.00
C SER A 223 -19.23 -2.83 24.54
N GLU A 224 -18.23 -3.61 24.09
CA GLU A 224 -18.04 -4.99 24.53
C GLU A 224 -17.57 -5.05 25.99
N LEU A 225 -17.90 -6.17 26.66
CA LEU A 225 -17.43 -6.44 28.02
C LEU A 225 -15.89 -6.44 28.06
N VAL A 226 -15.30 -5.83 29.10
CA VAL A 226 -13.84 -5.72 29.30
C VAL A 226 -13.11 -7.07 29.16
N GLU A 227 -13.77 -8.17 29.52
CA GLU A 227 -13.23 -9.54 29.40
C GLU A 227 -12.97 -10.01 27.96
N GLN A 228 -13.62 -9.39 26.96
CA GLN A 228 -13.48 -9.75 25.53
C GLN A 228 -12.33 -8.99 24.84
N TRP A 229 -11.82 -7.92 25.46
CA TRP A 229 -10.77 -7.07 24.90
C TRP A 229 -9.42 -7.76 24.66
N PRO A 230 -8.95 -8.71 25.49
CA PRO A 230 -7.75 -9.47 25.21
C PRO A 230 -7.77 -10.15 23.83
N ALA A 231 -8.90 -10.78 23.49
CA ALA A 231 -9.08 -11.42 22.17
C ALA A 231 -9.20 -10.38 21.04
N LYS A 232 -9.89 -9.26 21.30
CA LYS A 232 -10.06 -8.16 20.32
C LYS A 232 -8.71 -7.53 19.95
N LEU A 233 -7.85 -7.26 20.94
CA LEU A 233 -6.54 -6.68 20.70
C LEU A 233 -5.61 -7.67 19.99
N ALA A 234 -5.59 -8.95 20.41
CA ALA A 234 -4.83 -9.99 19.73
C ALA A 234 -5.25 -10.10 18.26
N MET A 235 -6.56 -10.06 17.96
CA MET A 235 -7.05 -10.08 16.59
C MET A 235 -6.63 -8.85 15.78
N ALA A 236 -6.60 -7.67 16.39
CA ALA A 236 -6.13 -6.47 15.73
C ALA A 236 -4.63 -6.56 15.38
N ARG A 237 -3.79 -6.96 16.35
CA ARG A 237 -2.34 -7.14 16.16
C ARG A 237 -1.98 -8.18 15.10
N ARG A 238 -2.78 -9.24 14.95
CA ARG A 238 -2.63 -10.22 13.85
C ARG A 238 -2.76 -9.64 12.45
N ARG A 239 -3.43 -8.49 12.32
CA ARG A 239 -3.84 -7.92 11.03
C ARG A 239 -3.07 -6.65 10.67
N THR A 240 -2.20 -6.17 11.56
CA THR A 240 -1.46 -4.92 11.34
C THR A 240 -0.22 -4.81 12.23
N ALA A 241 0.83 -4.18 11.72
CA ALA A 241 1.99 -3.77 12.50
C ALA A 241 1.86 -2.33 13.07
N LEU A 242 0.74 -1.65 12.80
CA LEU A 242 0.50 -0.28 13.25
C LEU A 242 0.30 -0.19 14.77
N PRO A 243 0.63 0.96 15.39
CA PRO A 243 0.35 1.22 16.80
C PRO A 243 -1.15 1.08 17.11
N VAL A 244 -1.49 0.49 18.27
CA VAL A 244 -2.87 0.30 18.70
C VAL A 244 -3.21 1.25 19.85
N ILE A 245 -4.32 1.98 19.68
CA ILE A 245 -4.92 2.88 20.65
C ILE A 245 -6.19 2.23 21.18
N VAL A 246 -6.32 2.09 22.50
CA VAL A 246 -7.53 1.59 23.16
C VAL A 246 -8.39 2.77 23.62
N ASP A 247 -9.60 2.92 23.08
CA ASP A 247 -10.58 3.92 23.53
C ASP A 247 -11.30 3.41 24.77
N ALA A 248 -10.86 3.89 25.93
CA ALA A 248 -11.51 3.62 27.20
C ALA A 248 -12.61 4.64 27.52
N GLY A 249 -12.65 5.80 26.88
CA GLY A 249 -13.62 6.85 27.20
C GLY A 249 -13.63 7.18 28.71
N GLN A 250 -14.76 6.91 29.38
CA GLN A 250 -14.93 7.09 30.83
C GLN A 250 -14.77 5.79 31.65
N ASP A 251 -14.36 4.68 31.02
CA ASP A 251 -14.26 3.36 31.68
C ASP A 251 -12.84 3.11 32.22
N ASP A 252 -12.70 3.27 33.55
CA ASP A 252 -11.46 3.01 34.28
C ASP A 252 -10.95 1.57 34.09
N ALA A 253 -11.84 0.58 34.06
CA ALA A 253 -11.46 -0.83 33.95
C ALA A 253 -10.90 -1.15 32.56
N LEU A 254 -11.49 -0.54 31.52
CA LEU A 254 -10.99 -0.64 30.15
C LEU A 254 -9.66 0.09 29.97
N ALA A 255 -9.47 1.25 30.61
CA ALA A 255 -8.19 1.94 30.61
C ALA A 255 -7.09 1.09 31.27
N VAL A 256 -7.38 0.45 32.41
CA VAL A 256 -6.47 -0.51 33.06
C VAL A 256 -6.19 -1.72 32.17
N MET A 257 -7.18 -2.21 31.44
CA MET A 257 -7.00 -3.32 30.51
C MET A 257 -6.08 -2.94 29.34
N GLY A 258 -6.26 -1.74 28.76
CA GLY A 258 -5.40 -1.20 27.70
C GLY A 258 -3.94 -1.09 28.14
N LEU A 259 -3.72 -0.63 29.39
CA LEU A 259 -2.40 -0.67 30.02
C LEU A 259 -1.91 -2.12 30.08
N ARG A 260 -2.57 -3.02 30.82
CA ARG A 260 -2.10 -4.41 31.02
C ARG A 260 -1.80 -5.18 29.73
N LEU A 261 -2.49 -4.88 28.63
CA LEU A 261 -2.26 -5.50 27.33
C LEU A 261 -1.15 -4.82 26.49
N SER A 262 -0.48 -3.81 27.04
CA SER A 262 0.54 -2.97 26.38
C SER A 262 0.02 -2.36 25.09
N ALA A 263 -1.13 -1.70 25.15
CA ALA A 263 -1.51 -0.77 24.09
C ALA A 263 -0.44 0.33 23.99
N GLU A 264 -0.11 0.73 22.77
CA GLU A 264 0.83 1.83 22.53
C GLU A 264 0.26 3.15 23.05
N ALA A 265 -1.07 3.33 23.01
CA ALA A 265 -1.77 4.40 23.71
C ALA A 265 -3.14 3.99 24.27
N VAL A 266 -3.61 4.71 25.29
CA VAL A 266 -4.97 4.60 25.83
C VAL A 266 -5.67 5.95 25.71
N ALA A 267 -6.80 5.99 25.02
CA ALA A 267 -7.64 7.17 24.92
C ALA A 267 -8.69 7.21 26.04
N VAL A 268 -8.78 8.34 26.75
CA VAL A 268 -9.71 8.56 27.88
C VAL A 268 -10.38 9.92 27.75
N ASP A 269 -11.57 10.06 28.33
CA ASP A 269 -12.37 11.29 28.27
C ASP A 269 -12.06 12.31 29.39
N SER A 270 -11.14 11.98 30.30
CA SER A 270 -10.66 12.94 31.29
C SER A 270 -9.33 12.51 31.94
N ALA A 271 -8.59 13.50 32.46
CA ALA A 271 -7.42 13.24 33.30
C ALA A 271 -7.75 12.40 34.55
N LYS A 272 -8.99 12.47 35.06
CA LYS A 272 -9.40 11.70 36.23
C LYS A 272 -9.38 10.19 35.97
N VAL A 273 -9.84 9.76 34.79
CA VAL A 273 -9.85 8.35 34.35
C VAL A 273 -8.42 7.85 34.18
N MET A 274 -7.56 8.64 33.51
CA MET A 274 -6.12 8.36 33.40
C MET A 274 -5.49 8.16 34.78
N GLU A 275 -5.67 9.11 35.69
CA GLU A 275 -5.10 9.07 37.04
C GLU A 275 -5.66 7.90 37.86
N SER A 276 -6.94 7.56 37.67
CA SER A 276 -7.57 6.38 38.30
C SER A 276 -6.91 5.08 37.83
N ALA A 277 -6.83 4.90 36.51
CA ALA A 277 -6.21 3.72 35.90
C ALA A 277 -4.73 3.58 36.27
N LEU A 278 -3.99 4.69 36.23
CA LEU A 278 -2.58 4.73 36.65
C LEU A 278 -2.43 4.35 38.12
N ARG A 279 -3.28 4.85 39.03
CA ARG A 279 -3.26 4.43 40.43
C ARG A 279 -3.57 2.94 40.63
N THR A 280 -4.39 2.34 39.76
CA THR A 280 -4.70 0.91 39.84
C THR A 280 -3.52 0.03 39.42
N VAL A 281 -2.69 0.48 38.48
CA VAL A 281 -1.51 -0.30 38.02
C VAL A 281 -0.20 0.11 38.70
N SER A 282 -0.11 1.35 39.18
CA SER A 282 1.01 1.89 39.97
C SER A 282 0.98 1.31 41.41
N PRO A 283 2.12 1.04 42.05
CA PRO A 283 3.51 1.34 41.66
C PRO A 283 4.18 0.28 40.77
N ARG A 284 3.45 -0.74 40.32
CA ARG A 284 4.03 -1.93 39.64
C ARG A 284 4.15 -1.78 38.12
N TRP A 285 3.58 -0.71 37.57
CA TRP A 285 3.55 -0.48 36.13
C TRP A 285 4.87 0.09 35.61
N PHE A 286 5.49 -0.57 34.63
CA PHE A 286 6.75 -0.13 34.01
C PHE A 286 6.66 0.08 32.47
N GLY A 287 5.48 -0.04 31.87
CA GLY A 287 5.29 0.10 30.43
C GLY A 287 5.34 1.54 29.93
N THR A 288 5.59 1.70 28.62
CA THR A 288 5.76 3.02 27.97
C THR A 288 4.48 3.61 27.37
N THR A 289 3.32 2.99 27.62
CA THR A 289 2.02 3.44 27.14
C THR A 289 1.75 4.90 27.48
N VAL A 290 1.33 5.66 26.46
CA VAL A 290 0.91 7.05 26.62
C VAL A 290 -0.61 7.18 26.64
N PHE A 291 -1.10 8.32 27.11
CA PHE A 291 -2.51 8.67 27.13
C PHE A 291 -2.86 9.69 26.05
N ALA A 292 -3.98 9.44 25.40
CA ALA A 292 -4.73 10.41 24.62
C ALA A 292 -5.90 10.91 25.47
N VAL A 293 -5.95 12.18 25.83
CA VAL A 293 -7.02 12.70 26.70
C VAL A 293 -7.97 13.57 25.89
N ARG A 294 -9.25 13.20 25.87
CA ARG A 294 -10.34 13.99 25.29
C ARG A 294 -10.85 14.98 26.31
N VAL A 295 -10.91 16.25 25.92
CA VAL A 295 -11.51 17.35 26.69
C VAL A 295 -12.74 17.82 25.92
N ALA A 296 -13.91 17.41 26.39
CA ALA A 296 -15.17 17.88 25.86
C ALA A 296 -15.45 19.30 26.37
N VAL A 297 -15.45 20.28 25.47
CA VAL A 297 -15.72 21.68 25.83
C VAL A 297 -17.22 21.92 25.78
N LYS A 298 -17.87 21.99 26.95
CA LYS A 298 -19.32 22.14 27.08
C LYS A 298 -19.71 23.62 27.09
N ASN A 299 -20.62 24.02 26.19
CA ASN A 299 -21.20 25.37 26.05
C ASN A 299 -20.23 26.49 25.66
N LEU A 300 -20.01 26.66 24.36
CA LEU A 300 -19.06 27.62 23.82
C LEU A 300 -19.74 28.88 23.31
N SER A 301 -19.56 30.00 24.01
CA SER A 301 -19.88 31.33 23.48
C SER A 301 -18.68 32.28 23.44
N SER A 302 -17.53 31.92 24.04
CA SER A 302 -16.31 32.74 24.07
C SER A 302 -15.01 31.94 24.32
N ALA A 303 -13.87 32.49 23.91
CA ALA A 303 -12.52 31.95 24.15
C ALA A 303 -12.24 31.66 25.64
N ALA A 304 -12.77 32.49 26.55
CA ALA A 304 -12.64 32.32 28.01
C ALA A 304 -13.25 31.00 28.53
N SER A 305 -14.30 30.49 27.88
CA SER A 305 -14.91 29.21 28.26
C SER A 305 -14.08 28.00 27.80
N ILE A 306 -13.35 28.13 26.69
CA ILE A 306 -12.36 27.14 26.24
C ILE A 306 -11.21 27.10 27.25
N GLU A 307 -10.65 28.27 27.60
CA GLU A 307 -9.56 28.38 28.58
C GLU A 307 -9.94 27.78 29.93
N ALA A 308 -11.13 28.05 30.46
CA ALA A 308 -11.59 27.47 31.72
C ALA A 308 -11.69 25.94 31.70
N SER A 309 -12.12 25.35 30.58
CA SER A 309 -12.21 23.89 30.43
C SER A 309 -10.83 23.24 30.36
N LEU A 310 -9.87 23.92 29.71
CA LEU A 310 -8.48 23.52 29.64
C LEU A 310 -7.75 23.68 30.98
N ASP A 311 -8.06 24.74 31.73
CA ASP A 311 -7.54 24.98 33.08
C ASP A 311 -8.00 23.90 34.05
N ALA A 312 -9.28 23.51 33.97
CA ALA A 312 -9.83 22.41 34.75
C ALA A 312 -9.15 21.07 34.41
N PHE A 313 -8.78 20.85 33.15
CA PHE A 313 -7.97 19.70 32.73
C PHE A 313 -6.57 19.75 33.34
N CYS A 314 -5.84 20.87 33.18
CA CYS A 314 -4.49 21.03 33.73
C CYS A 314 -4.46 20.87 35.25
N ALA A 315 -5.49 21.32 35.96
CA ALA A 315 -5.62 21.14 37.41
C ALA A 315 -5.86 19.67 37.83
N GLY A 316 -6.36 18.83 36.91
CA GLY A 316 -6.62 17.41 37.13
C GLY A 316 -5.47 16.47 36.78
N VAL A 317 -4.37 16.98 36.21
CA VAL A 317 -3.18 16.19 35.82
C VAL A 317 -2.11 16.36 36.89
N SER A 318 -1.63 15.26 37.48
CA SER A 318 -0.50 15.31 38.40
C SER A 318 0.81 15.62 37.64
N SER A 319 1.73 16.36 38.28
CA SER A 319 3.04 16.68 37.68
C SER A 319 3.90 15.44 37.43
N GLU A 320 3.66 14.35 38.17
CA GLU A 320 4.31 13.05 38.00
C GLU A 320 3.89 12.34 36.70
N HIS A 321 2.61 12.41 36.33
CA HIS A 321 2.06 11.69 35.17
C HIS A 321 1.84 12.57 33.93
N ALA A 322 2.10 13.88 34.03
CA ALA A 322 1.95 14.82 32.91
C ALA A 322 2.76 14.42 31.67
N SER A 323 3.93 13.81 31.86
CA SER A 323 4.80 13.30 30.80
C SER A 323 4.21 12.11 30.03
N ARG A 324 3.14 11.49 30.52
CA ARG A 324 2.46 10.36 29.85
C ARG A 324 1.36 10.80 28.89
N ILE A 325 1.05 12.09 28.81
CA ILE A 325 0.04 12.59 27.86
C ILE A 325 0.70 12.88 26.52
N ALA A 326 0.23 12.22 25.46
CA ALA A 326 0.75 12.40 24.10
C ALA A 326 -0.23 13.14 23.17
N LEU A 327 -1.55 12.99 23.40
CA LEU A 327 -2.58 13.55 22.54
C LEU A 327 -3.66 14.27 23.37
N LEU A 328 -4.11 15.43 22.89
CA LEU A 328 -5.27 16.15 23.43
C LEU A 328 -6.34 16.28 22.35
N ILE A 329 -7.54 15.79 22.64
CA ILE A 329 -8.67 15.81 21.71
C ILE A 329 -9.68 16.84 22.20
N VAL A 330 -10.06 17.81 21.36
CA VAL A 330 -11.01 18.86 21.73
C VAL A 330 -12.29 18.66 20.92
N THR A 331 -13.38 18.36 21.61
CA THR A 331 -14.70 18.23 20.98
C THR A 331 -15.42 19.57 21.01
N ALA A 332 -15.84 20.06 19.84
CA ALA A 332 -16.46 21.38 19.67
C ALA A 332 -17.74 21.27 18.82
N PRO A 333 -18.89 21.80 19.28
CA PRO A 333 -20.17 21.67 18.57
C PRO A 333 -20.29 22.59 17.34
N ARG A 334 -19.37 23.54 17.13
CA ARG A 334 -19.37 24.47 15.98
C ARG A 334 -17.98 24.61 15.38
N ILE A 335 -17.91 24.79 14.05
CA ILE A 335 -16.66 25.01 13.31
C ILE A 335 -15.90 26.25 13.83
N ALA A 336 -16.61 27.32 14.21
CA ALA A 336 -16.00 28.53 14.76
C ALA A 336 -15.27 28.27 16.08
N ASP A 337 -15.85 27.44 16.95
CA ASP A 337 -15.25 27.08 18.25
C ASP A 337 -14.02 26.20 18.07
N ALA A 338 -14.09 25.34 17.07
CA ALA A 338 -13.00 24.50 16.61
C ALA A 338 -11.79 25.31 16.10
N LEU A 339 -12.05 26.36 15.31
CA LEU A 339 -11.01 27.28 14.84
C LEU A 339 -10.41 28.10 15.99
N GLU A 340 -11.21 28.53 16.95
CA GLU A 340 -10.72 29.28 18.13
C GLU A 340 -9.93 28.37 19.09
N ALA A 341 -10.38 27.13 19.30
CA ALA A 341 -9.62 26.11 20.02
C ALA A 341 -8.25 25.90 19.38
N THR A 342 -8.18 25.86 18.04
CA THR A 342 -6.93 25.74 17.25
C THR A 342 -5.94 26.90 17.52
N ARG A 343 -6.43 28.11 17.83
CA ARG A 343 -5.56 29.26 18.19
C ARG A 343 -5.02 29.19 19.62
N LEU A 344 -5.83 28.68 20.56
CA LEU A 344 -5.48 28.59 21.98
C LEU A 344 -4.53 27.41 22.29
N VAL A 345 -4.42 26.46 21.38
CA VAL A 345 -3.51 25.30 21.40
C VAL A 345 -2.10 25.63 21.81
N THR A 346 -1.48 26.63 21.17
CA THR A 346 -0.06 26.93 21.39
C THR A 346 0.19 27.44 22.81
N ALA A 347 -0.80 28.08 23.42
CA ALA A 347 -0.74 28.51 24.82
C ALA A 347 -0.90 27.32 25.77
N LEU A 348 -1.75 26.35 25.43
CA LEU A 348 -1.96 25.14 26.23
C LEU A 348 -0.76 24.19 26.20
N GLU A 349 -0.18 23.97 25.02
CA GLU A 349 1.02 23.14 24.86
C GLU A 349 2.14 23.61 25.78
N ARG A 350 2.40 24.93 25.80
CA ARG A 350 3.39 25.54 26.69
C ARG A 350 3.08 25.32 28.16
N ARG A 351 1.80 25.27 28.55
CA ARG A 351 1.38 25.10 29.96
C ARG A 351 1.49 23.65 30.42
N VAL A 352 1.10 22.69 29.58
CA VAL A 352 1.33 21.25 29.84
C VAL A 352 2.83 20.96 29.87
N GLN A 353 3.60 21.53 28.95
CA GLN A 353 5.07 21.45 28.95
C GLN A 353 5.68 22.06 30.22
N ALA A 354 5.20 23.22 30.67
CA ALA A 354 5.69 23.85 31.90
C ALA A 354 5.38 23.01 33.16
N ALA A 355 4.21 22.36 33.22
CA ALA A 355 3.85 21.46 34.31
C ALA A 355 4.76 20.22 34.34
N ALA A 356 5.12 19.67 33.18
CA ALA A 356 6.01 18.51 33.05
C ALA A 356 7.51 18.85 33.22
N ALA A 357 7.94 20.09 32.93
CA ALA A 357 9.34 20.51 33.13
C ALA A 357 9.72 20.57 34.62
N ASN A 358 8.75 20.80 35.52
CA ASN A 358 8.97 20.87 36.97
C ASN A 358 9.17 19.49 37.64
N SER A 359 8.97 18.38 36.91
CA SER A 359 9.13 17.01 37.44
C SER A 359 10.42 16.31 37.00
N GLY A 360 11.35 17.00 36.33
CA GLY A 360 12.72 16.52 36.09
C GLY A 360 12.88 15.42 35.01
N GLY A 361 11.88 15.21 34.15
CA GLY A 361 11.93 14.22 33.07
C GLY A 361 12.65 14.71 31.80
N ASN A 362 13.61 13.92 31.28
CA ASN A 362 14.42 14.24 30.09
C ASN A 362 13.81 13.87 28.73
N ALA A 363 12.54 13.45 28.67
CA ALA A 363 11.84 13.20 27.41
C ALA A 363 10.39 13.66 27.54
N LEU A 364 10.10 14.89 27.11
CA LEU A 364 8.72 15.34 26.97
C LEU A 364 8.16 14.86 25.64
N PRO A 365 6.97 14.24 25.59
CA PRO A 365 6.23 14.14 24.35
C PRO A 365 5.98 15.55 23.81
N LYS A 366 6.39 15.81 22.57
CA LYS A 366 5.83 16.95 21.83
C LYS A 366 4.33 16.66 21.74
N LEU A 367 3.48 17.46 22.38
CA LEU A 367 2.04 17.46 22.11
C LEU A 367 1.89 17.56 20.59
N GLN A 368 1.50 16.48 19.95
CA GLN A 368 1.39 16.39 18.50
C GLN A 368 -0.03 15.91 18.20
N ALA A 369 -0.75 16.78 17.50
CA ALA A 369 -2.10 16.63 16.96
C ALA A 369 -3.27 17.06 17.86
N PHE A 370 -4.12 17.87 17.23
CA PHE A 370 -5.47 18.20 17.65
C PHE A 370 -6.41 17.40 16.75
N MET A 371 -7.26 16.58 17.34
CA MET A 371 -8.44 16.05 16.65
C MET A 371 -9.63 16.94 16.98
N LEU A 372 -10.21 17.49 15.93
CA LEU A 372 -11.41 18.30 15.97
C LEU A 372 -12.61 17.37 15.80
N ASP A 373 -13.39 17.18 16.86
CA ASP A 373 -14.62 16.38 16.82
C ASP A 373 -15.82 17.35 16.72
N VAL A 374 -16.43 17.44 15.51
CA VAL A 374 -17.54 18.35 15.21
C VAL A 374 -18.87 17.60 15.27
N ALA A 375 -19.60 17.75 16.37
CA ALA A 375 -20.96 17.21 16.49
C ALA A 375 -21.97 18.05 15.66
N ARG A 376 -22.86 17.36 14.92
CA ARG A 376 -23.88 17.88 13.98
C ARG A 376 -24.52 19.24 14.33
N CYS A 377 -24.58 20.14 13.33
CA CYS A 377 -25.72 21.04 13.11
C CYS A 377 -26.79 20.31 12.27
N GLU A 378 -28.06 20.39 12.68
CA GLU A 378 -29.18 20.02 11.82
C GLU A 378 -29.36 21.11 10.74
N GLY A 379 -29.13 20.75 9.47
CA GLY A 379 -29.34 21.63 8.31
C GLY A 379 -28.05 21.93 7.54
N GLU A 380 -27.94 21.33 6.35
CA GLU A 380 -27.07 21.68 5.23
C GLU A 380 -25.64 22.20 5.54
N GLY A 381 -24.66 21.28 5.60
CA GLY A 381 -23.24 21.63 5.62
C GLY A 381 -22.34 20.45 6.01
N VAL A 382 -21.32 20.17 5.20
CA VAL A 382 -20.43 18.99 5.25
C VAL A 382 -19.80 18.74 6.64
N PRO A 383 -19.92 17.55 7.23
CA PRO A 383 -19.27 17.20 8.50
C PRO A 383 -17.77 16.90 8.34
N LEU A 384 -16.97 17.30 9.34
CA LEU A 384 -15.53 17.02 9.45
C LEU A 384 -15.29 16.04 10.62
N ALA A 385 -15.04 14.76 10.30
CA ALA A 385 -14.16 13.81 11.01
C ALA A 385 -14.40 12.36 10.49
N GLN A 386 -13.31 11.63 10.26
CA GLN A 386 -13.25 10.29 9.62
C GLN A 386 -13.49 9.13 10.62
N ALA A 387 -14.28 8.12 10.21
CA ALA A 387 -14.27 6.74 10.73
C ALA A 387 -14.87 5.74 9.71
N LEU A 388 -14.29 4.53 9.57
CA LEU A 388 -14.89 3.32 8.97
C LEU A 388 -14.33 2.06 9.70
N ALA A 389 -15.07 0.98 9.96
CA ALA A 389 -16.48 0.70 9.72
C ALA A 389 -17.10 -0.15 10.86
N SER A 390 -18.44 -0.23 10.79
CA SER A 390 -19.37 -1.02 11.60
C SER A 390 -19.22 -0.97 13.14
N GLY A 391 -19.85 0.03 13.76
CA GLY A 391 -20.40 -0.13 15.13
C GLY A 391 -20.09 0.95 16.16
N ARG A 392 -20.50 2.21 15.92
CA ARG A 392 -20.65 3.35 16.85
C ARG A 392 -19.56 3.56 17.94
N CYS A 393 -18.78 4.63 17.79
CA CYS A 393 -18.28 5.46 18.89
C CYS A 393 -18.46 6.95 18.51
N GLY A 394 -19.44 7.64 19.10
CA GLY A 394 -19.74 9.07 18.90
C GLY A 394 -20.90 9.40 17.92
N PRO A 395 -21.78 10.39 18.22
CA PRO A 395 -22.85 10.80 17.32
C PRO A 395 -22.31 11.70 16.19
N ALA A 396 -22.19 11.13 14.97
CA ALA A 396 -22.03 11.83 13.67
C ALA A 396 -20.64 11.82 12.96
N LEU A 397 -19.90 10.70 13.00
CA LEU A 397 -18.77 10.48 12.08
C LEU A 397 -19.25 9.77 10.80
N LEU A 398 -19.04 10.36 9.62
CA LEU A 398 -19.35 9.78 8.31
C LEU A 398 -18.06 9.53 7.51
N PRO A 399 -18.02 8.50 6.65
CA PRO A 399 -16.85 8.18 5.83
C PRO A 399 -16.59 9.25 4.76
N LEU A 400 -15.33 9.65 4.62
CA LEU A 400 -14.82 10.35 3.43
C LEU A 400 -13.96 9.38 2.62
N SER A 401 -14.16 9.32 1.30
CA SER A 401 -13.22 8.64 0.41
C SER A 401 -11.88 9.38 0.40
N PRO A 402 -10.75 8.71 0.07
CA PRO A 402 -9.45 9.37 -0.08
C PRO A 402 -9.53 10.60 -1.00
N ALA A 403 -10.29 10.51 -2.10
CA ALA A 403 -10.54 11.62 -3.01
C ALA A 403 -11.27 12.81 -2.36
N ALA A 404 -12.27 12.55 -1.52
CA ALA A 404 -12.98 13.61 -0.80
C ALA A 404 -12.10 14.25 0.29
N ALA A 405 -11.24 13.48 0.95
CA ALA A 405 -10.24 13.99 1.89
C ALA A 405 -9.20 14.89 1.20
N VAL A 406 -8.78 14.54 -0.02
CA VAL A 406 -7.91 15.38 -0.86
C VAL A 406 -8.60 16.69 -1.22
N GLN A 407 -9.83 16.65 -1.72
CA GLN A 407 -10.60 17.85 -2.06
C GLN A 407 -10.81 18.77 -0.83
N LEU A 408 -11.03 18.20 0.35
CA LEU A 408 -11.13 18.95 1.60
C LEU A 408 -9.79 19.57 2.03
N ARG A 409 -8.68 18.84 1.87
CA ARG A 409 -7.32 19.35 2.15
C ARG A 409 -6.94 20.48 1.20
N GLU A 410 -7.38 20.42 -0.05
CA GLU A 410 -7.18 21.48 -1.06
C GLU A 410 -8.07 22.70 -0.80
N ALA A 411 -9.30 22.51 -0.29
CA ALA A 411 -10.26 23.58 -0.05
C ALA A 411 -10.03 24.34 1.27
N LEU A 412 -9.34 23.75 2.26
CA LEU A 412 -9.10 24.35 3.57
C LEU A 412 -7.71 25.02 3.65
N PRO A 413 -7.61 26.35 3.88
CA PRO A 413 -6.34 27.09 3.98
C PRO A 413 -5.49 26.80 5.25
N VAL A 414 -5.76 25.69 5.95
CA VAL A 414 -5.12 25.28 7.21
C VAL A 414 -3.86 24.43 6.98
N PHE A 415 -3.49 24.19 5.71
CA PHE A 415 -2.39 23.32 5.30
C PHE A 415 -1.50 24.06 4.29
N PRO A 416 -0.30 24.53 4.67
CA PRO A 416 0.61 25.12 3.69
C PRO A 416 1.08 24.04 2.71
N GLU A 417 0.93 24.32 1.40
CA GLU A 417 1.44 23.47 0.31
C GLU A 417 2.95 23.23 0.50
N ARG A 418 3.37 21.96 0.51
CA ARG A 418 4.79 21.57 0.60
C ARG A 418 5.42 21.63 -0.77
N HIS A 419 6.63 22.18 -0.85
CA HIS A 419 7.33 22.35 -2.12
C HIS A 419 8.50 21.36 -2.24
N PHE A 420 8.52 20.67 -3.37
CA PHE A 420 9.60 19.79 -3.81
C PHE A 420 10.09 20.24 -5.19
N CYS A 421 11.35 19.95 -5.53
CA CYS A 421 11.86 20.30 -6.84
C CYS A 421 12.96 19.38 -7.39
N LEU A 422 13.19 19.46 -8.70
CA LEU A 422 14.38 18.91 -9.35
C LEU A 422 15.38 20.03 -9.59
N ILE A 423 16.55 19.95 -8.96
CA ILE A 423 17.66 20.89 -9.11
C ILE A 423 18.64 20.38 -10.16
N GLY A 424 18.95 21.18 -11.17
CA GLY A 424 19.91 20.80 -12.22
C GLY A 424 20.10 21.89 -13.28
N GLY A 425 21.10 21.73 -14.16
CA GLY A 425 21.44 22.72 -15.20
C GLY A 425 20.58 22.64 -16.46
N SER A 426 20.02 21.47 -16.77
CA SER A 426 19.18 21.24 -17.96
C SER A 426 18.09 20.22 -17.65
N VAL A 427 17.00 20.69 -17.03
CA VAL A 427 15.98 19.82 -16.41
C VAL A 427 14.58 19.95 -17.00
N ARG A 428 14.38 20.86 -17.97
CA ARG A 428 13.06 21.13 -18.59
C ARG A 428 12.36 19.91 -19.13
N SER A 429 13.13 18.93 -19.57
CA SER A 429 12.62 17.73 -20.21
C SER A 429 12.66 16.51 -19.30
N SER A 430 12.81 16.70 -17.99
CA SER A 430 12.78 15.60 -17.03
C SER A 430 11.33 15.14 -16.78
N PRO A 431 11.06 13.82 -16.72
CA PRO A 431 9.78 13.28 -16.31
C PRO A 431 9.51 13.39 -14.79
N SER A 432 10.52 13.76 -13.98
CA SER A 432 10.41 13.79 -12.52
C SER A 432 9.23 14.62 -11.99
N PRO A 433 8.88 15.81 -12.55
CA PRO A 433 7.70 16.53 -12.11
C PRO A 433 6.39 15.80 -12.36
N SER A 434 6.22 15.18 -13.53
CA SER A 434 5.02 14.41 -13.84
C SER A 434 4.89 13.20 -12.91
N MET A 435 5.99 12.48 -12.72
CA MET A 435 6.10 11.31 -11.85
C MET A 435 5.77 11.65 -10.39
N HIS A 436 6.48 12.60 -9.78
CA HIS A 436 6.32 12.92 -8.36
C HIS A 436 4.98 13.59 -8.06
N ASN A 437 4.47 14.46 -8.94
CA ASN A 437 3.12 15.03 -8.76
C ASN A 437 2.02 13.97 -8.90
N ALA A 438 2.21 12.94 -9.73
CA ALA A 438 1.29 11.80 -9.75
C ALA A 438 1.31 11.05 -8.41
N GLY A 439 2.50 10.77 -7.88
CA GLY A 439 2.64 10.13 -6.57
C GLY A 439 2.04 10.94 -5.42
N PHE A 440 2.27 12.25 -5.35
CA PHE A 440 1.67 13.11 -4.34
C PHE A 440 0.14 13.14 -4.42
N ARG A 441 -0.44 13.15 -5.63
CA ARG A 441 -1.90 13.08 -5.82
C ARG A 441 -2.47 11.74 -5.39
N ALA A 442 -1.82 10.64 -5.75
CA ALA A 442 -2.26 9.30 -5.35
C ALA A 442 -2.23 9.13 -3.81
N LEU A 443 -1.22 9.70 -3.15
CA LEU A 443 -1.12 9.74 -1.68
C LEU A 443 -1.98 10.82 -1.01
N GLY A 444 -2.65 11.68 -1.80
CA GLY A 444 -3.46 12.77 -1.29
C GLY A 444 -2.70 13.82 -0.47
N LEU A 445 -1.44 14.06 -0.82
CA LEU A 445 -0.56 15.00 -0.15
C LEU A 445 -0.68 16.40 -0.79
N PRO A 446 -0.85 17.48 0.00
CA PRO A 446 -0.85 18.86 -0.51
C PRO A 446 0.59 19.30 -0.79
N ALA A 447 1.17 18.72 -1.84
CA ALA A 447 2.56 18.89 -2.22
C ALA A 447 2.67 19.16 -3.71
N ARG A 448 3.66 19.97 -4.08
CA ARG A 448 3.95 20.32 -5.46
C ARG A 448 5.40 20.07 -5.78
N TYR A 449 5.63 19.30 -6.83
CA TYR A 449 6.94 19.06 -7.41
C TYR A 449 7.17 19.96 -8.63
N THR A 450 8.28 20.69 -8.68
CA THR A 450 8.61 21.64 -9.76
C THR A 450 10.05 21.50 -10.25
N LEU A 451 10.43 22.29 -11.26
CA LEU A 451 11.79 22.35 -11.76
C LEU A 451 12.53 23.56 -11.19
N CYS A 452 13.76 23.36 -10.75
CA CYS A 452 14.72 24.40 -10.41
C CYS A 452 15.92 24.31 -11.36
N GLU A 453 15.75 24.86 -12.57
CA GLU A 453 16.83 24.93 -13.56
C GLU A 453 17.80 26.07 -13.21
N THR A 454 19.02 25.72 -12.80
CA THR A 454 20.05 26.69 -12.38
C THR A 454 21.45 26.16 -12.65
N MET A 455 22.40 27.05 -12.91
CA MET A 455 23.85 26.77 -12.86
C MET A 455 24.53 27.50 -11.68
N ASP A 456 23.77 28.32 -10.95
CA ASP A 456 24.23 29.17 -9.86
C ASP A 456 23.93 28.51 -8.50
N GLY A 457 24.98 28.31 -7.70
CA GLY A 457 24.90 27.75 -6.35
C GLY A 457 24.13 28.65 -5.36
N ALA A 458 24.16 29.97 -5.54
CA ALA A 458 23.40 30.88 -4.68
C ALA A 458 21.88 30.64 -4.81
N ARG A 459 21.40 30.35 -6.03
CA ARG A 459 20.00 29.99 -6.26
C ARG A 459 19.62 28.63 -5.67
N ILE A 460 20.57 27.69 -5.61
CA ILE A 460 20.36 26.41 -4.89
C ILE A 460 20.12 26.71 -3.41
N GLN A 461 21.02 27.47 -2.79
CA GLN A 461 20.89 27.87 -1.38
C GLN A 461 19.55 28.56 -1.10
N THR A 462 19.17 29.57 -1.88
CA THR A 462 17.88 30.26 -1.72
C THR A 462 16.68 29.30 -1.82
N THR A 463 16.76 28.28 -2.68
CA THR A 463 15.70 27.27 -2.83
C THR A 463 15.57 26.43 -1.56
N LEU A 464 16.69 25.95 -1.00
CA LEU A 464 16.74 25.11 0.21
C LEU A 464 16.26 25.86 1.48
N GLU A 465 16.48 27.17 1.52
CA GLU A 465 16.11 28.06 2.63
C GLU A 465 14.62 28.45 2.63
N THR A 466 13.87 28.24 1.55
CA THR A 466 12.45 28.62 1.52
C THR A 466 11.62 27.85 2.55
N GLU A 467 10.68 28.56 3.21
CA GLU A 467 9.87 28.00 4.31
C GLU A 467 9.04 26.78 3.88
N ARG A 468 8.61 26.73 2.62
CA ARG A 468 7.78 25.63 2.06
C ARG A 468 8.61 24.44 1.54
N PHE A 469 9.91 24.59 1.36
CA PHE A 469 10.76 23.53 0.82
C PHE A 469 10.81 22.33 1.75
N ARG A 470 10.66 21.13 1.21
CA ARG A 470 10.70 19.87 1.98
C ARG A 470 11.64 18.81 1.42
N GLY A 471 12.06 18.94 0.16
CA GLY A 471 13.04 18.04 -0.43
C GLY A 471 13.28 18.33 -1.90
N ALA A 472 14.37 17.79 -2.43
CA ALA A 472 14.70 17.93 -3.84
C ALA A 472 15.31 16.66 -4.41
N SER A 473 15.04 16.38 -5.68
CA SER A 473 15.95 15.56 -6.47
C SER A 473 17.07 16.47 -7.01
N VAL A 474 18.28 15.94 -7.13
CA VAL A 474 19.44 16.67 -7.67
C VAL A 474 20.00 15.89 -8.86
N THR A 475 20.24 16.59 -9.96
CA THR A 475 20.86 16.01 -11.16
C THR A 475 22.03 16.86 -11.64
N MET A 476 22.66 16.44 -12.74
CA MET A 476 23.81 17.10 -13.34
C MET A 476 23.60 18.62 -13.50
N PRO A 477 24.60 19.46 -13.20
CA PRO A 477 25.95 19.10 -12.70
C PRO A 477 26.08 19.12 -11.16
N HIS A 478 24.99 19.21 -10.39
CA HIS A 478 25.03 19.66 -9.00
C HIS A 478 25.15 18.55 -7.95
N LYS A 479 25.24 17.27 -8.34
CA LYS A 479 25.23 16.13 -7.40
C LYS A 479 26.38 16.15 -6.39
N GLU A 480 27.52 16.73 -6.75
CA GLU A 480 28.67 16.92 -5.85
C GLU A 480 28.56 18.26 -5.09
N LEU A 481 28.19 19.35 -5.78
CA LEU A 481 28.07 20.68 -5.18
C LEU A 481 27.09 20.73 -4.00
N VAL A 482 25.97 19.99 -4.09
CA VAL A 482 24.93 20.08 -3.05
C VAL A 482 25.37 19.48 -1.71
N LEU A 483 26.44 18.67 -1.68
CA LEU A 483 27.01 18.13 -0.45
C LEU A 483 27.36 19.23 0.57
N GLU A 484 27.82 20.38 0.09
CA GLU A 484 28.23 21.53 0.92
C GLU A 484 27.08 22.14 1.74
N TYR A 485 25.82 21.89 1.34
CA TYR A 485 24.63 22.41 2.02
C TYR A 485 23.98 21.40 2.97
N MET A 486 24.46 20.16 3.04
CA MET A 486 23.83 19.12 3.86
C MET A 486 24.41 19.10 5.27
N ASP A 487 23.54 19.01 6.27
CA ASP A 487 23.94 18.84 7.68
C ASP A 487 24.36 17.39 7.97
N THR A 488 23.69 16.43 7.33
CA THR A 488 23.96 15.00 7.49
C THR A 488 23.86 14.27 6.16
N LEU A 489 24.55 13.12 6.06
CA LEU A 489 24.58 12.29 4.87
C LEU A 489 24.30 10.82 5.22
N SER A 490 23.61 10.10 4.33
CA SER A 490 23.50 8.65 4.42
C SER A 490 24.85 7.97 4.19
N ASP A 491 24.99 6.72 4.63
CA ASP A 491 26.24 5.97 4.43
C ASP A 491 26.51 5.68 2.95
N ALA A 492 25.45 5.48 2.15
CA ALA A 492 25.55 5.36 0.71
C ALA A 492 26.05 6.68 0.08
N ALA A 493 25.48 7.82 0.46
CA ALA A 493 25.91 9.13 -0.05
C ALA A 493 27.36 9.44 0.32
N LYS A 494 27.81 9.12 1.54
CA LYS A 494 29.22 9.24 1.96
C LYS A 494 30.12 8.36 1.13
N ARG A 495 29.74 7.10 0.88
CA ARG A 495 30.54 6.14 0.11
C ARG A 495 30.64 6.51 -1.36
N ILE A 496 29.56 7.02 -1.94
CA ILE A 496 29.49 7.44 -3.35
C ILE A 496 30.18 8.79 -3.57
N GLY A 497 30.11 9.70 -2.59
CA GLY A 497 30.65 11.06 -2.71
C GLY A 497 29.77 11.98 -3.58
N ALA A 498 28.48 11.68 -3.71
CA ALA A 498 27.51 12.48 -4.46
C ALA A 498 26.09 12.22 -3.95
N ILE A 499 25.22 13.22 -4.00
CA ILE A 499 23.81 13.13 -3.62
C ILE A 499 22.89 13.45 -4.80
N ASN A 500 21.80 12.70 -4.92
CA ASN A 500 20.73 12.98 -5.87
C ASN A 500 19.39 13.27 -5.16
N THR A 501 19.37 13.21 -3.81
CA THR A 501 18.17 13.31 -2.99
C THR A 501 18.45 14.15 -1.76
N VAL A 502 17.72 15.24 -1.61
CA VAL A 502 17.74 16.13 -0.44
C VAL A 502 16.44 15.94 0.32
N ILE A 503 16.54 15.77 1.63
CA ILE A 503 15.43 15.61 2.56
C ILE A 503 15.55 16.71 3.61
N LYS A 504 14.51 17.52 3.79
CA LYS A 504 14.48 18.51 4.88
C LYS A 504 13.67 17.93 6.05
N SER A 505 14.32 17.81 7.20
CA SER A 505 13.71 17.31 8.42
C SER A 505 12.70 18.31 8.99
N LYS A 506 11.98 17.90 10.04
CA LYS A 506 11.07 18.80 10.77
C LYS A 506 11.80 19.87 11.59
N THR A 507 13.06 19.63 11.92
CA THR A 507 13.95 20.56 12.63
C THR A 507 14.68 21.50 11.67
N ASP A 508 14.26 21.51 10.40
CA ASP A 508 14.88 22.26 9.29
C ASP A 508 16.30 21.80 8.91
N GLU A 509 16.75 20.66 9.42
CA GLU A 509 18.04 20.05 9.05
C GLU A 509 17.95 19.39 7.66
N LEU A 510 19.00 19.55 6.85
CA LEU A 510 19.12 19.00 5.52
C LEU A 510 19.91 17.69 5.55
N HIS A 511 19.26 16.61 5.12
CA HIS A 511 19.86 15.30 4.94
C HIS A 511 20.04 14.97 3.47
N GLY A 512 21.25 14.57 3.08
CA GLY A 512 21.59 14.16 1.73
C GLY A 512 21.68 12.65 1.57
N ASP A 513 21.01 12.12 0.55
CA ASP A 513 21.04 10.71 0.18
C ASP A 513 21.30 10.53 -1.33
N ASN A 514 21.66 9.31 -1.72
CA ASN A 514 21.81 8.89 -3.10
C ASN A 514 20.88 7.70 -3.37
N THR A 515 19.90 7.89 -4.24
CA THR A 515 18.92 6.88 -4.67
C THR A 515 19.22 6.34 -6.07
N ASP A 516 20.25 6.87 -6.77
CA ASP A 516 20.62 6.36 -8.09
C ASP A 516 21.09 4.90 -7.99
N TRP A 517 21.91 4.58 -6.98
CA TRP A 517 22.42 3.23 -6.77
C TRP A 517 21.31 2.23 -6.45
N PHE A 518 20.28 2.66 -5.70
CA PHE A 518 19.12 1.85 -5.38
C PHE A 518 18.34 1.52 -6.65
N GLY A 519 18.10 2.53 -7.50
CA GLY A 519 17.44 2.34 -8.78
C GLY A 519 18.17 1.33 -9.68
N LEU A 520 19.50 1.45 -9.77
CA LEU A 520 20.32 0.47 -10.49
C LEU A 520 20.29 -0.92 -9.86
N TYR A 521 20.38 -1.00 -8.52
CA TYR A 521 20.43 -2.26 -7.78
C TYR A 521 19.20 -3.11 -8.04
N GLN A 522 18.00 -2.51 -8.02
CA GLN A 522 16.75 -3.24 -8.25
C GLN A 522 16.70 -3.85 -9.66
N LEU A 523 17.08 -3.08 -10.68
CA LEU A 523 17.10 -3.56 -12.07
C LEU A 523 18.15 -4.66 -12.28
N CYS A 524 19.37 -4.43 -11.80
CA CYS A 524 20.47 -5.37 -11.95
C CYS A 524 20.18 -6.68 -11.21
N LYS A 525 19.66 -6.61 -9.98
CA LYS A 525 19.27 -7.78 -9.18
C LYS A 525 18.19 -8.59 -9.89
N ALA A 526 17.16 -7.94 -10.44
CA ALA A 526 16.09 -8.61 -11.18
C ALA A 526 16.62 -9.29 -12.46
N GLY A 527 17.45 -8.61 -13.25
CA GLY A 527 18.04 -9.18 -14.45
C GLY A 527 18.95 -10.37 -14.18
N LEU A 528 19.79 -10.28 -13.15
CA LEU A 528 20.71 -11.36 -12.76
C LEU A 528 19.94 -12.59 -12.25
N ALA A 529 18.84 -12.38 -11.52
CA ALA A 529 17.96 -13.47 -11.09
C ALA A 529 17.30 -14.17 -12.27
N ALA A 530 16.76 -13.40 -13.23
CA ALA A 530 16.13 -13.94 -14.44
C ALA A 530 17.10 -14.74 -15.34
N ARG A 531 18.41 -14.47 -15.25
CA ARG A 531 19.45 -15.21 -15.96
C ARG A 531 19.78 -16.57 -15.31
N LYS A 532 19.55 -16.76 -14.01
CA LYS A 532 20.03 -17.91 -13.21
C LYS A 532 19.04 -19.09 -13.10
N GLU A 533 18.31 -19.44 -14.15
CA GLU A 533 17.36 -20.59 -14.14
C GLU A 533 18.00 -21.99 -13.94
N ASN A 534 19.32 -22.10 -13.70
CA ASN A 534 19.96 -23.30 -13.18
C ASN A 534 21.07 -22.94 -12.16
N PRO A 535 20.82 -23.00 -10.84
CA PRO A 535 21.84 -22.71 -9.85
C PRO A 535 22.78 -23.93 -9.70
N SER A 536 23.87 -23.98 -10.47
CA SER A 536 24.97 -24.88 -10.13
C SER A 536 25.76 -24.29 -8.97
N GLU A 537 25.70 -24.96 -7.82
CA GLU A 537 26.47 -24.69 -6.61
C GLU A 537 27.97 -24.89 -6.85
N THR A 538 28.63 -23.89 -7.42
CA THR A 538 30.06 -23.59 -7.24
C THR A 538 30.37 -22.47 -8.22
N GLN A 539 30.59 -21.23 -7.78
CA GLN A 539 31.26 -20.27 -8.64
C GLN A 539 31.80 -19.04 -7.89
N SER A 540 32.92 -18.58 -8.40
CA SER A 540 33.60 -17.33 -8.11
C SER A 540 32.67 -16.11 -8.10
N ARG A 541 33.13 -15.03 -7.49
CA ARG A 541 32.49 -13.72 -7.53
C ARG A 541 32.24 -13.32 -9.00
N GLY A 542 31.00 -12.99 -9.37
CA GLY A 542 30.63 -12.60 -10.74
C GLY A 542 31.26 -11.26 -11.14
N LYS A 543 31.30 -10.93 -12.43
CA LYS A 543 31.96 -9.69 -12.95
C LYS A 543 30.96 -8.70 -13.55
N ALA A 544 31.22 -7.40 -13.41
CA ALA A 544 30.44 -6.34 -14.03
C ALA A 544 31.32 -5.35 -14.80
N LEU A 545 30.92 -5.00 -16.03
CA LEU A 545 31.55 -3.97 -16.85
C LEU A 545 30.80 -2.64 -16.73
N LEU A 546 31.47 -1.63 -16.18
CA LEU A 546 30.99 -0.26 -16.09
C LEU A 546 31.57 0.59 -17.23
N LEU A 547 30.69 1.12 -18.09
CA LEU A 547 31.04 1.96 -19.22
C LEU A 547 30.80 3.43 -18.85
N GLY A 548 31.87 4.13 -18.50
CA GLY A 548 31.88 5.53 -18.08
C GLY A 548 32.46 5.75 -16.68
N ALA A 549 32.86 6.99 -16.39
CA ALA A 549 33.46 7.38 -15.11
C ALA A 549 32.98 8.78 -14.64
N GLY A 550 31.68 9.08 -14.81
CA GLY A 550 31.05 10.32 -14.33
C GLY A 550 30.32 10.14 -12.98
N GLY A 551 29.58 11.16 -12.53
CA GLY A 551 28.87 11.10 -11.24
C GLY A 551 27.89 9.92 -11.10
N THR A 552 27.16 9.56 -12.17
CA THR A 552 26.30 8.35 -12.17
C THR A 552 27.11 7.06 -12.14
N ALA A 553 28.35 7.06 -12.63
CA ALA A 553 29.24 5.89 -12.59
C ALA A 553 29.67 5.55 -11.16
N LEU A 554 29.79 6.54 -10.27
CA LEU A 554 30.08 6.31 -8.85
C LEU A 554 28.92 5.55 -8.16
N ALA A 555 27.67 5.95 -8.44
CA ALA A 555 26.50 5.23 -7.94
C ALA A 555 26.38 3.81 -8.55
N ALA A 556 26.75 3.64 -9.83
CA ALA A 556 26.81 2.33 -10.47
C ALA A 556 27.90 1.43 -9.88
N ALA A 557 29.08 1.98 -9.56
CA ALA A 557 30.16 1.26 -8.90
C ALA A 557 29.76 0.80 -7.48
N TYR A 558 29.08 1.66 -6.72
CA TYR A 558 28.51 1.27 -5.43
C TYR A 558 27.43 0.19 -5.58
N CYS A 559 26.55 0.29 -6.58
CA CYS A 559 25.58 -0.76 -6.91
C CYS A 559 26.27 -2.12 -7.18
N ILE A 560 27.34 -2.14 -7.98
CA ILE A 560 28.14 -3.33 -8.28
C ILE A 560 28.79 -3.90 -7.00
N GLU A 561 29.32 -3.05 -6.13
CA GLU A 561 29.86 -3.43 -4.81
C GLU A 561 28.78 -4.11 -3.93
N GLN A 562 27.56 -3.54 -3.86
CA GLN A 562 26.43 -4.09 -3.11
C GLN A 562 25.89 -5.40 -3.68
N LEU A 563 25.96 -5.59 -5.01
CA LEU A 563 25.64 -6.87 -5.66
C LEU A 563 26.72 -7.93 -5.44
N GLY A 564 27.88 -7.53 -4.88
CA GLY A 564 29.00 -8.41 -4.65
C GLY A 564 29.69 -8.85 -5.93
N LEU A 565 29.71 -8.01 -6.99
CA LEU A 565 30.39 -8.31 -8.26
C LEU A 565 31.77 -7.63 -8.34
N ASP A 566 32.69 -8.23 -9.09
CA ASP A 566 33.99 -7.65 -9.41
C ASP A 566 33.85 -6.58 -10.50
N LEU A 567 34.36 -5.38 -10.22
CA LEU A 567 34.21 -4.21 -11.06
C LEU A 567 35.30 -4.15 -12.14
N VAL A 568 34.89 -4.01 -13.41
CA VAL A 568 35.74 -3.63 -14.53
C VAL A 568 35.25 -2.29 -15.09
N VAL A 569 36.13 -1.31 -15.24
CA VAL A 569 35.76 0.05 -15.65
C VAL A 569 36.41 0.38 -16.97
N TRP A 570 35.62 0.80 -17.94
CA TRP A 570 36.11 1.43 -19.16
C TRP A 570 35.62 2.86 -19.26
N ASN A 571 36.52 3.77 -19.64
CA ASN A 571 36.17 5.15 -19.94
C ASN A 571 37.17 5.71 -20.96
N ARG A 572 36.71 6.61 -21.85
CA ARG A 572 37.57 7.25 -22.86
C ARG A 572 38.82 7.92 -22.28
N SER A 573 38.72 8.44 -21.05
CA SER A 573 39.86 8.94 -20.28
C SER A 573 40.23 7.91 -19.22
N THR A 574 41.38 7.26 -19.39
CA THR A 574 41.93 6.26 -18.46
C THR A 574 42.11 6.84 -17.06
N ALA A 575 42.62 8.08 -16.96
CA ALA A 575 42.80 8.77 -15.68
C ALA A 575 41.50 8.89 -14.85
N ARG A 576 40.33 9.07 -15.51
CA ARG A 576 39.04 9.08 -14.81
C ARG A 576 38.59 7.69 -14.36
N ALA A 577 38.88 6.65 -15.15
CA ALA A 577 38.60 5.27 -14.74
C ALA A 577 39.49 4.87 -13.55
N GLU A 578 40.76 5.24 -13.56
CA GLU A 578 41.69 5.03 -12.45
C GLU A 578 41.25 5.75 -11.18
N ALA A 579 40.78 7.00 -11.30
CA ALA A 579 40.21 7.73 -10.17
C ALA A 579 38.97 7.02 -9.58
N LEU A 580 38.07 6.49 -10.42
CA LEU A 580 36.93 5.71 -9.96
C LEU A 580 37.36 4.42 -9.25
N VAL A 581 38.31 3.68 -9.83
CA VAL A 581 38.84 2.42 -9.27
C VAL A 581 39.61 2.65 -7.96
N SER A 582 40.19 3.83 -7.75
CA SER A 582 40.81 4.19 -6.47
C SER A 582 39.80 4.27 -5.33
N SER A 583 38.55 4.64 -5.62
CA SER A 583 37.46 4.70 -4.65
C SER A 583 36.70 3.37 -4.53
N PHE A 584 36.56 2.64 -5.64
CA PHE A 584 35.86 1.36 -5.72
C PHE A 584 36.79 0.28 -6.29
N PRO A 585 37.27 -0.68 -5.47
CA PRO A 585 38.20 -1.70 -5.91
C PRO A 585 37.73 -2.41 -7.19
N GLY A 586 38.56 -2.39 -8.22
CA GLY A 586 38.23 -2.91 -9.55
C GLY A 586 39.42 -2.88 -10.49
N THR A 587 39.18 -3.18 -11.76
CA THR A 587 40.20 -3.18 -12.82
C THR A 587 39.86 -2.15 -13.88
N VAL A 588 40.84 -1.36 -14.31
CA VAL A 588 40.68 -0.44 -15.44
C VAL A 588 40.93 -1.19 -16.74
N LEU A 589 39.95 -1.15 -17.64
CA LEU A 589 40.08 -1.66 -19.00
C LEU A 589 40.67 -0.56 -19.90
N ALA A 590 41.87 -0.79 -20.43
CA ALA A 590 42.57 0.18 -21.26
C ALA A 590 41.93 0.37 -22.64
N ASP A 591 41.38 -0.71 -23.22
CA ASP A 591 40.77 -0.72 -24.53
C ASP A 591 39.52 -1.60 -24.54
N LEU A 592 38.45 -1.09 -25.13
CA LEU A 592 37.19 -1.81 -25.25
C LEU A 592 37.21 -2.77 -26.46
N GLU A 593 37.97 -2.45 -27.53
CA GLU A 593 37.97 -3.25 -28.78
C GLU A 593 38.47 -4.69 -28.57
N GLY A 594 39.40 -4.90 -27.64
CA GLY A 594 39.92 -6.22 -27.28
C GLY A 594 39.22 -6.92 -26.11
N PHE A 595 38.05 -6.43 -25.68
CA PHE A 595 37.38 -6.98 -24.50
C PHE A 595 36.77 -8.36 -24.77
N SER A 596 37.29 -9.40 -24.11
CA SER A 596 36.82 -10.79 -24.22
C SER A 596 36.46 -11.43 -22.87
N ASP A 597 36.69 -10.73 -21.76
CA ASP A 597 36.46 -11.27 -20.43
C ASP A 597 34.96 -11.43 -20.17
N PRO A 598 34.48 -12.64 -19.79
CA PRO A 598 33.05 -12.86 -19.54
C PRO A 598 32.57 -12.01 -18.36
N VAL A 599 31.46 -11.30 -18.56
CA VAL A 599 30.77 -10.52 -17.51
C VAL A 599 29.31 -10.91 -17.38
N ASP A 600 28.79 -10.72 -16.17
CA ASP A 600 27.41 -10.98 -15.83
C ASP A 600 26.50 -9.78 -16.12
N LEU A 601 27.08 -8.58 -16.02
CA LEU A 601 26.39 -7.30 -16.02
C LEU A 601 27.19 -6.25 -16.80
N ILE A 602 26.51 -5.42 -17.59
CA ILE A 602 27.05 -4.23 -18.24
C ILE A 602 26.19 -3.02 -17.83
N ILE A 603 26.82 -1.95 -17.32
CA ILE A 603 26.15 -0.69 -17.00
C ILE A 603 26.73 0.46 -17.83
N GLY A 604 25.93 1.02 -18.74
CA GLY A 604 26.22 2.24 -19.48
C GLY A 604 25.89 3.49 -18.68
N THR A 605 26.88 4.38 -18.50
CA THR A 605 26.71 5.66 -17.78
C THR A 605 27.12 6.89 -18.60
N VAL A 606 27.49 6.68 -19.87
CA VAL A 606 27.84 7.77 -20.79
C VAL A 606 26.58 8.37 -21.43
N PRO A 607 26.62 9.64 -21.88
CA PRO A 607 25.52 10.22 -22.64
C PRO A 607 25.23 9.42 -23.92
N ALA A 608 23.96 9.24 -24.28
CA ALA A 608 23.57 8.50 -25.49
C ALA A 608 24.12 9.10 -26.79
N SER A 609 24.40 10.41 -26.80
CA SER A 609 25.06 11.10 -27.93
C SER A 609 26.46 10.58 -28.24
N SER A 610 27.07 9.78 -27.35
CA SER A 610 28.32 9.09 -27.61
C SER A 610 28.20 7.97 -28.65
N GLY A 611 26.99 7.46 -28.90
CA GLY A 611 26.78 6.32 -29.80
C GLY A 611 27.45 5.03 -29.33
N LEU A 612 27.67 4.88 -28.02
CA LEU A 612 28.37 3.73 -27.42
C LEU A 612 27.73 2.40 -27.84
N ARG A 613 28.59 1.45 -28.24
CA ARG A 613 28.27 0.07 -28.60
C ARG A 613 29.34 -0.86 -28.06
N MET A 614 29.00 -2.13 -27.87
CA MET A 614 30.02 -3.16 -27.67
C MET A 614 30.71 -3.46 -29.02
N PRO A 615 32.04 -3.65 -29.06
CA PRO A 615 32.76 -3.87 -30.32
C PRO A 615 32.41 -5.20 -31.00
N ASP A 616 32.09 -6.23 -30.22
CA ASP A 616 31.76 -7.56 -30.72
C ASP A 616 30.33 -7.97 -30.31
N GLU A 617 29.47 -8.18 -31.32
CA GLU A 617 28.14 -8.76 -31.09
C GLU A 617 28.21 -10.27 -30.78
N GLY A 618 29.26 -10.96 -31.24
CA GLY A 618 29.54 -12.36 -30.90
C GLY A 618 29.64 -12.54 -29.39
N TYR A 619 30.43 -11.70 -28.73
CA TYR A 619 30.53 -11.62 -27.28
C TYR A 619 29.16 -11.52 -26.59
N LEU A 620 28.28 -10.62 -27.05
CA LEU A 620 26.94 -10.44 -26.47
C LEU A 620 26.03 -11.65 -26.69
N ARG A 621 26.10 -12.30 -27.86
CA ARG A 621 25.33 -13.52 -28.14
C ARG A 621 25.80 -14.72 -27.33
N GLU A 622 27.11 -14.84 -27.13
CA GLU A 622 27.72 -15.94 -26.39
C GLU A 622 27.48 -15.81 -24.88
N HIS A 623 27.70 -14.62 -24.32
CA HIS A 623 27.69 -14.41 -22.89
C HIS A 623 26.37 -13.89 -22.34
N GLN A 624 25.52 -13.28 -23.17
CA GLN A 624 24.21 -12.72 -22.80
C GLN A 624 24.18 -11.99 -21.43
N PRO A 625 25.04 -10.98 -21.20
CA PRO A 625 25.02 -10.20 -19.97
C PRO A 625 23.69 -9.46 -19.79
N VAL A 626 23.35 -9.13 -18.55
CA VAL A 626 22.31 -8.12 -18.27
C VAL A 626 22.88 -6.76 -18.67
N VAL A 627 22.14 -5.96 -19.44
CA VAL A 627 22.60 -4.65 -19.92
C VAL A 627 21.65 -3.56 -19.43
N VAL A 628 22.20 -2.59 -18.69
CA VAL A 628 21.48 -1.40 -18.23
C VAL A 628 22.15 -0.18 -18.84
N ASP A 629 21.40 0.74 -19.43
CA ASP A 629 21.92 2.04 -19.88
C ASP A 629 21.13 3.16 -19.22
N VAL A 630 21.81 3.97 -18.39
CA VAL A 630 21.14 5.04 -17.62
C VAL A 630 20.72 6.21 -18.50
N ALA A 631 21.23 6.30 -19.73
CA ALA A 631 20.81 7.32 -20.67
C ALA A 631 19.39 6.99 -21.14
N TYR A 632 18.43 7.81 -20.74
CA TYR A 632 17.03 7.61 -21.09
C TYR A 632 16.62 8.33 -22.38
N ARG A 633 17.51 9.02 -23.11
CA ARG A 633 17.18 9.69 -24.39
C ARG A 633 18.27 9.49 -25.44
N PRO A 634 17.96 8.87 -26.60
CA PRO A 634 16.68 8.22 -26.97
C PRO A 634 16.35 7.02 -26.08
N ARG A 635 15.11 6.53 -26.11
CA ARG A 635 14.62 5.42 -25.26
C ARG A 635 15.49 4.17 -25.39
N GLN A 636 15.80 3.86 -26.65
CA GLN A 636 16.67 2.76 -27.05
C GLN A 636 17.99 3.36 -27.50
N THR A 637 19.00 3.30 -26.64
CA THR A 637 20.37 3.67 -27.00
C THR A 637 20.97 2.63 -27.96
N GLU A 638 22.06 2.96 -28.63
CA GLU A 638 22.73 2.03 -29.54
C GLU A 638 23.22 0.76 -28.82
N LEU A 639 23.70 0.91 -27.57
CA LEU A 639 24.05 -0.20 -26.69
C LEU A 639 22.85 -1.12 -26.40
N LEU A 640 21.70 -0.53 -26.03
CA LEU A 640 20.50 -1.31 -25.72
C LEU A 640 19.93 -2.01 -26.95
N LYS A 641 19.91 -1.35 -28.12
CA LYS A 641 19.47 -1.97 -29.39
C LYS A 641 20.35 -3.17 -29.74
N GLN A 642 21.66 -3.01 -29.65
CA GLN A 642 22.62 -4.05 -29.94
C GLN A 642 22.44 -5.24 -28.98
N ALA A 643 22.39 -4.99 -27.68
CA ALA A 643 22.19 -6.01 -26.65
C ALA A 643 20.87 -6.77 -26.82
N ALA A 644 19.76 -6.05 -27.06
CA ALA A 644 18.46 -6.66 -27.29
C ALA A 644 18.45 -7.56 -28.55
N SER A 645 19.11 -7.13 -29.64
CA SER A 645 19.23 -7.93 -30.87
C SER A 645 20.07 -9.21 -30.68
N CYS A 646 20.91 -9.25 -29.64
CA CYS A 646 21.72 -10.41 -29.25
C CYS A 646 21.05 -11.30 -28.18
N GLY A 647 19.81 -11.00 -27.79
CA GLY A 647 19.05 -11.78 -26.80
C GLY A 647 19.39 -11.48 -25.34
N CYS A 648 20.13 -10.40 -25.06
CA CYS A 648 20.43 -9.97 -23.70
C CYS A 648 19.17 -9.43 -22.99
N ILE A 649 19.13 -9.55 -21.66
CA ILE A 649 18.13 -8.85 -20.83
C ILE A 649 18.55 -7.38 -20.74
N THR A 650 17.68 -6.46 -21.14
CA THR A 650 17.99 -5.03 -21.22
C THR A 650 17.05 -4.19 -20.37
N TYR A 651 17.58 -3.20 -19.65
CA TYR A 651 16.81 -2.18 -18.95
C TYR A 651 17.13 -0.77 -19.47
N GLU A 652 16.10 0.04 -19.67
CA GLU A 652 16.18 1.40 -20.20
C GLU A 652 16.40 2.42 -19.08
N GLY A 653 16.97 3.59 -19.40
CA GLY A 653 17.23 4.61 -18.39
C GLY A 653 15.97 5.14 -17.69
N ILE A 654 14.79 5.02 -18.32
CA ILE A 654 13.51 5.38 -17.69
C ILE A 654 13.14 4.40 -16.56
N ASP A 655 13.53 3.13 -16.68
CA ASP A 655 13.29 2.13 -15.65
C ASP A 655 14.08 2.50 -14.38
N MET A 656 15.34 2.93 -14.57
CA MET A 656 16.18 3.40 -13.46
C MET A 656 15.60 4.67 -12.84
N LEU A 657 15.14 5.62 -13.66
CA LEU A 657 14.52 6.86 -13.20
C LEU A 657 13.28 6.61 -12.34
N VAL A 658 12.46 5.62 -12.68
CA VAL A 658 11.29 5.25 -11.89
C VAL A 658 11.74 4.68 -10.55
N GLU A 659 12.64 3.69 -10.52
CA GLU A 659 13.08 3.06 -9.27
C GLU A 659 13.75 4.06 -8.30
N GLN A 660 14.64 4.93 -8.79
CA GLN A 660 15.22 5.98 -7.92
C GLN A 660 14.15 6.98 -7.46
N GLY A 661 13.16 7.29 -8.30
CA GLY A 661 12.04 8.18 -7.95
C GLY A 661 11.12 7.61 -6.88
N LEU A 662 10.85 6.31 -6.92
CA LEU A 662 10.06 5.63 -5.88
C LEU A 662 10.77 5.69 -4.53
N MET A 663 12.09 5.46 -4.51
CA MET A 663 12.88 5.58 -3.29
C MET A 663 12.91 7.02 -2.76
N GLN A 664 12.98 8.03 -3.64
CA GLN A 664 12.85 9.43 -3.24
C GLN A 664 11.50 9.71 -2.58
N MET A 665 10.40 9.22 -3.16
CA MET A 665 9.07 9.37 -2.58
C MET A 665 8.96 8.68 -1.22
N ALA A 666 9.53 7.47 -1.09
CA ALA A 666 9.60 6.74 0.18
C ALA A 666 10.32 7.58 1.25
N LEU A 667 11.50 8.13 0.92
CA LEU A 667 12.29 8.96 1.83
C LEU A 667 11.57 10.26 2.24
N TRP A 668 10.88 10.94 1.30
CA TRP A 668 10.16 12.18 1.62
C TRP A 668 8.87 11.97 2.39
N THR A 669 8.22 10.82 2.22
CA THR A 669 6.94 10.50 2.88
C THR A 669 7.12 9.70 4.16
N GLY A 670 8.28 9.07 4.35
CA GLY A 670 8.55 8.14 5.45
C GLY A 670 7.87 6.78 5.27
N LYS A 671 7.30 6.49 4.10
CA LYS A 671 6.63 5.22 3.80
C LYS A 671 7.62 4.17 3.30
N PRO A 672 7.37 2.87 3.54
CA PRO A 672 8.04 1.79 2.82
C PRO A 672 7.92 1.96 1.31
N VAL A 673 8.93 1.56 0.54
CA VAL A 673 8.94 1.74 -0.92
C VAL A 673 7.82 0.95 -1.61
N GLU A 674 7.37 -0.14 -0.98
CA GLU A 674 6.26 -0.99 -1.43
C GLU A 674 4.89 -0.29 -1.29
N GLU A 675 4.79 0.72 -0.42
CA GLU A 675 3.57 1.53 -0.23
C GLU A 675 3.54 2.79 -1.10
N VAL A 676 4.62 3.06 -1.84
CA VAL A 676 4.66 4.19 -2.77
C VAL A 676 3.80 3.84 -4.01
N PRO A 677 3.00 4.79 -4.54
CA PRO A 677 2.11 4.58 -5.70
C PRO A 677 2.89 4.35 -7.00
N ARG A 678 3.46 3.14 -7.13
CA ARG A 678 4.34 2.74 -8.25
C ARG A 678 3.64 2.89 -9.58
N ILE A 679 2.40 2.39 -9.69
CA ILE A 679 1.66 2.38 -10.95
C ILE A 679 1.47 3.80 -11.47
N GLU A 680 1.03 4.72 -10.62
CA GLU A 680 0.77 6.12 -10.97
C GLU A 680 2.06 6.86 -11.31
N MET A 681 3.11 6.68 -10.51
CA MET A 681 4.41 7.31 -10.74
C MET A 681 5.06 6.82 -12.03
N GLU A 682 5.13 5.50 -12.21
CA GLU A 682 5.70 4.85 -13.40
C GLU A 682 4.91 5.25 -14.66
N THR A 683 3.58 5.15 -14.61
CA THR A 683 2.71 5.55 -15.72
C THR A 683 2.92 7.01 -16.08
N ALA A 684 2.97 7.92 -15.10
CA ALA A 684 3.19 9.34 -15.37
C ALA A 684 4.59 9.63 -15.96
N ALA A 685 5.63 8.92 -15.49
CA ALA A 685 6.98 9.04 -16.02
C ALA A 685 7.06 8.56 -17.48
N ARG A 686 6.51 7.37 -17.76
CA ARG A 686 6.50 6.77 -19.10
C ARG A 686 5.62 7.55 -20.07
N ASN A 687 4.47 8.08 -19.62
CA ASN A 687 3.61 8.93 -20.44
C ASN A 687 4.31 10.23 -20.82
N PHE A 688 4.92 10.93 -19.86
CA PHE A 688 5.67 12.16 -20.16
C PHE A 688 6.81 11.89 -21.15
N TYR A 689 7.48 10.76 -20.98
CA TYR A 689 8.52 10.34 -21.89
C TYR A 689 7.99 10.13 -23.31
N ALA A 690 6.91 9.37 -23.48
CA ALA A 690 6.26 9.16 -24.76
C ALA A 690 5.72 10.46 -25.39
N ASP A 691 5.17 11.36 -24.58
CA ASP A 691 4.69 12.68 -25.02
C ASP A 691 5.80 13.61 -25.48
N THR A 692 7.06 13.31 -25.13
CA THR A 692 8.22 14.15 -25.47
C THR A 692 9.18 13.47 -26.45
N ASP A 693 8.97 12.19 -26.77
CA ASP A 693 9.72 11.46 -27.80
C ASP A 693 9.11 11.75 -29.19
N PRO A 694 9.83 12.44 -30.09
CA PRO A 694 9.34 12.74 -31.43
C PRO A 694 9.14 11.49 -32.30
N ALA A 695 9.82 10.38 -31.96
CA ALA A 695 9.72 9.11 -32.69
C ALA A 695 8.56 8.24 -32.20
N CYS A 696 7.92 8.58 -31.07
CA CYS A 696 6.81 7.82 -30.53
C CYS A 696 5.50 8.11 -31.28
N GLU A 697 4.88 7.07 -31.81
CA GLU A 697 3.57 7.17 -32.44
C GLU A 697 2.45 7.31 -31.39
N ARG A 698 1.55 8.26 -31.61
CA ARG A 698 0.55 8.68 -30.61
C ARG A 698 -0.86 8.25 -30.99
N TYR A 699 -1.54 7.73 -29.97
CA TYR A 699 -2.93 7.34 -29.99
C TYR A 699 -3.66 8.03 -28.85
N TYR A 700 -4.95 8.30 -29.03
CA TYR A 700 -5.72 9.06 -28.04
C TYR A 700 -7.11 8.46 -27.77
N LEU A 701 -7.65 8.69 -26.58
CA LEU A 701 -9.09 8.70 -26.35
C LEU A 701 -9.57 10.16 -26.29
N PHE A 702 -10.45 10.56 -27.20
CA PHE A 702 -11.11 11.87 -27.20
C PHE A 702 -12.50 11.79 -26.54
N GLY A 703 -12.80 12.71 -25.62
CA GLY A 703 -14.13 12.80 -24.98
C GLY A 703 -14.13 13.55 -23.65
N HIS A 704 -15.29 13.57 -22.98
CA HIS A 704 -15.43 14.08 -21.61
C HIS A 704 -16.72 13.57 -20.94
N PRO A 705 -16.68 13.09 -19.68
CA PRO A 705 -15.49 12.80 -18.87
C PRO A 705 -14.88 11.45 -19.25
N ILE A 706 -13.55 11.36 -19.25
CA ILE A 706 -12.82 10.14 -19.67
C ILE A 706 -11.66 9.74 -18.75
N ARG A 707 -11.40 10.49 -17.67
CA ARG A 707 -10.29 10.22 -16.72
C ARG A 707 -10.24 8.79 -16.19
N ALA A 708 -11.40 8.19 -16.00
CA ALA A 708 -11.53 6.85 -15.43
C ALA A 708 -11.66 5.75 -16.50
N SER A 709 -11.34 6.05 -17.76
CA SER A 709 -11.41 5.05 -18.83
C SER A 709 -10.27 4.04 -18.72
N PRO A 710 -10.54 2.73 -18.88
CA PRO A 710 -9.51 1.69 -18.92
C PRO A 710 -8.79 1.59 -20.28
N SER A 711 -9.20 2.35 -21.31
CA SER A 711 -8.59 2.28 -22.65
C SER A 711 -7.07 2.53 -22.68
N PRO A 712 -6.48 3.46 -21.90
CA PRO A 712 -5.03 3.60 -21.82
C PRO A 712 -4.34 2.34 -21.30
N THR A 713 -4.90 1.68 -20.28
CA THR A 713 -4.39 0.41 -19.77
C THR A 713 -4.41 -0.66 -20.86
N LEU A 714 -5.54 -0.80 -21.56
CA LEU A 714 -5.73 -1.77 -22.65
C LEU A 714 -4.65 -1.61 -23.74
N HIS A 715 -4.54 -0.41 -24.33
CA HIS A 715 -3.68 -0.20 -25.49
C HIS A 715 -2.19 -0.14 -25.12
N ASN A 716 -1.83 0.51 -24.02
CA ASN A 716 -0.42 0.59 -23.61
C ASN A 716 0.11 -0.77 -23.18
N GLN A 717 -0.71 -1.62 -22.54
CA GLN A 717 -0.32 -3.00 -22.25
C GLN A 717 -0.05 -3.80 -23.52
N GLY A 718 -0.90 -3.64 -24.55
CA GLY A 718 -0.67 -4.25 -25.86
C GLY A 718 0.62 -3.76 -26.53
N PHE A 719 0.86 -2.44 -26.54
CA PHE A 719 2.09 -1.86 -27.11
C PHE A 719 3.34 -2.32 -26.37
N GLN A 720 3.31 -2.36 -25.04
CA GLN A 720 4.42 -2.81 -24.21
C GLN A 720 4.73 -4.29 -24.44
N ALA A 721 3.71 -5.14 -24.46
CA ALA A 721 3.88 -6.58 -24.65
C ALA A 721 4.46 -6.92 -26.04
N LEU A 722 4.15 -6.12 -27.06
CA LEU A 722 4.71 -6.25 -28.41
C LEU A 722 5.96 -5.38 -28.65
N ARG A 723 6.49 -4.72 -27.61
CA ARG A 723 7.66 -3.82 -27.67
C ARG A 723 7.56 -2.72 -28.74
N MET A 724 6.36 -2.20 -28.97
CA MET A 724 6.11 -1.13 -29.94
C MET A 724 6.40 0.25 -29.33
N THR A 725 7.08 1.12 -30.08
CA THR A 725 7.30 2.53 -29.70
C THR A 725 6.05 3.37 -29.96
N ARG A 726 5.00 3.07 -29.21
CA ARG A 726 3.65 3.64 -29.35
C ARG A 726 3.12 4.01 -27.98
N HIS A 727 2.24 5.01 -27.94
CA HIS A 727 1.62 5.44 -26.69
C HIS A 727 0.18 5.86 -26.88
N TYR A 728 -0.67 5.42 -25.94
CA TYR A 728 -2.08 5.75 -25.87
C TYR A 728 -2.36 6.66 -24.68
N ALA A 729 -2.94 7.83 -24.93
CA ALA A 729 -3.21 8.85 -23.92
C ALA A 729 -4.68 9.28 -23.88
N LEU A 730 -5.11 9.85 -22.75
CA LEU A 730 -6.41 10.54 -22.66
C LEU A 730 -6.27 11.98 -23.15
N CYS A 731 -7.20 12.42 -23.99
CA CYS A 731 -7.34 13.81 -24.38
C CYS A 731 -8.75 14.29 -24.00
N GLU A 732 -8.89 14.69 -22.73
CA GLU A 732 -10.18 15.10 -22.17
C GLU A 732 -10.50 16.55 -22.56
N SER A 733 -11.59 16.72 -23.32
CA SER A 733 -12.04 18.04 -23.78
C SER A 733 -13.50 17.99 -24.20
N LEU A 734 -14.25 19.07 -23.93
CA LEU A 734 -15.56 19.33 -24.53
C LEU A 734 -15.46 20.06 -25.88
N ASP A 735 -14.30 20.62 -26.19
CA ASP A 735 -14.03 21.38 -27.41
C ASP A 735 -13.50 20.47 -28.53
N ILE A 736 -14.23 20.39 -29.65
CA ILE A 736 -13.87 19.61 -30.83
C ILE A 736 -12.62 20.17 -31.54
N ASP A 737 -12.30 21.45 -31.38
CA ASP A 737 -11.10 22.05 -31.98
C ASP A 737 -9.82 21.50 -31.35
N VAL A 738 -9.87 21.02 -30.10
CA VAL A 738 -8.77 20.26 -29.48
C VAL A 738 -8.52 18.98 -30.25
N VAL A 739 -9.57 18.26 -30.64
CA VAL A 739 -9.48 17.04 -31.46
C VAL A 739 -8.90 17.39 -32.83
N ALA A 740 -9.41 18.43 -33.48
CA ALA A 740 -8.94 18.89 -34.78
C ALA A 740 -7.44 19.23 -34.77
N ARG A 741 -6.94 19.89 -33.72
CA ARG A 741 -5.49 20.16 -33.57
C ARG A 741 -4.68 18.88 -33.38
N LYS A 742 -5.17 17.95 -32.55
CA LYS A 742 -4.46 16.71 -32.20
C LYS A 742 -4.32 15.76 -33.38
N VAL A 743 -5.35 15.59 -34.20
CA VAL A 743 -5.31 14.70 -35.37
C VAL A 743 -4.36 15.18 -36.47
N GLN A 744 -3.96 16.46 -36.44
CA GLN A 744 -2.99 17.05 -37.37
C GLN A 744 -1.53 16.91 -36.90
N GLU A 745 -1.27 16.42 -35.69
CA GLU A 745 0.10 16.22 -35.19
C GLU A 745 0.84 15.16 -36.03
N PRO A 746 2.11 15.39 -36.45
CA PRO A 746 2.86 14.41 -37.24
C PRO A 746 3.01 13.03 -36.57
N SER A 747 3.01 12.98 -35.24
CA SER A 747 3.09 11.78 -34.43
C SER A 747 1.74 11.05 -34.28
N PHE A 748 0.61 11.67 -34.63
CA PHE A 748 -0.71 11.05 -34.52
C PHE A 748 -0.84 9.84 -35.45
N ARG A 749 -1.43 8.74 -34.96
CA ARG A 749 -1.69 7.53 -35.75
C ARG A 749 -3.12 6.99 -35.65
N GLY A 750 -3.85 7.34 -34.60
CA GLY A 750 -5.25 6.93 -34.46
C GLY A 750 -5.84 7.40 -33.14
N ALA A 751 -7.13 7.21 -32.97
CA ALA A 751 -7.80 7.52 -31.70
C ALA A 751 -9.10 6.76 -31.54
N SER A 752 -9.45 6.44 -30.30
CA SER A 752 -10.84 6.17 -29.93
C SER A 752 -11.56 7.48 -29.62
N VAL A 753 -12.87 7.51 -29.86
CA VAL A 753 -13.72 8.68 -29.66
C VAL A 753 -14.92 8.27 -28.83
N THR A 754 -15.21 9.03 -27.79
CA THR A 754 -16.41 8.86 -26.97
C THR A 754 -17.18 10.18 -26.84
N ILE A 755 -18.28 10.14 -26.08
CA ILE A 755 -19.15 11.29 -25.84
C ILE A 755 -18.29 12.50 -25.38
N PRO A 756 -18.55 13.72 -25.87
CA PRO A 756 -19.62 14.09 -26.81
C PRO A 756 -19.24 14.01 -28.30
N HIS A 757 -18.02 13.58 -28.65
CA HIS A 757 -17.43 13.83 -29.97
C HIS A 757 -17.77 12.81 -31.06
N LYS A 758 -18.48 11.71 -30.73
CA LYS A 758 -18.73 10.60 -31.67
C LYS A 758 -19.40 11.03 -32.98
N GLU A 759 -20.28 12.03 -32.95
CA GLU A 759 -20.93 12.59 -34.15
C GLU A 759 -20.12 13.76 -34.73
N ALA A 760 -19.60 14.63 -33.85
CA ALA A 760 -18.92 15.87 -34.23
C ALA A 760 -17.55 15.67 -34.89
N VAL A 761 -16.94 14.49 -34.77
CA VAL A 761 -15.63 14.20 -35.37
C VAL A 761 -15.72 13.85 -36.86
N ALA A 762 -16.87 13.38 -37.35
CA ALA A 762 -17.02 12.92 -38.73
C ALA A 762 -16.60 13.97 -39.79
N PRO A 763 -16.92 15.27 -39.66
CA PRO A 763 -16.47 16.30 -40.60
C PRO A 763 -14.95 16.55 -40.62
N LEU A 764 -14.20 16.06 -39.63
CA LEU A 764 -12.74 16.19 -39.56
C LEU A 764 -12.02 15.06 -40.31
N LEU A 765 -12.74 14.06 -40.81
CA LEU A 765 -12.20 12.85 -41.42
C LEU A 765 -12.35 12.90 -42.93
N ASN A 766 -11.44 12.22 -43.65
CA ASN A 766 -11.47 12.20 -45.10
C ASN A 766 -12.53 11.25 -45.64
N ASN A 767 -12.68 10.09 -44.98
CA ASN A 767 -13.63 9.05 -45.38
C ASN A 767 -14.22 8.39 -44.13
N LEU A 768 -15.38 7.77 -44.28
CA LEU A 768 -16.01 6.91 -43.28
C LEU A 768 -16.12 5.49 -43.82
N THR A 769 -16.09 4.49 -42.95
CA THR A 769 -16.46 3.11 -43.33
C THR A 769 -17.98 3.03 -43.55
N PRO A 770 -18.46 2.04 -44.34
CA PRO A 770 -19.90 1.82 -44.49
C PRO A 770 -20.63 1.64 -43.15
N ALA A 771 -19.97 1.03 -42.16
CA ALA A 771 -20.50 0.88 -40.82
C ALA A 771 -20.64 2.23 -40.10
N ALA A 772 -19.59 3.08 -40.12
CA ALA A 772 -19.65 4.40 -39.50
C ALA A 772 -20.68 5.32 -40.16
N GLU A 773 -20.83 5.25 -41.49
CA GLU A 773 -21.88 5.97 -42.23
C GLU A 773 -23.27 5.50 -41.83
N ALA A 774 -23.51 4.18 -41.84
CA ALA A 774 -24.79 3.59 -41.48
C ALA A 774 -25.18 3.87 -40.03
N ILE A 775 -24.22 3.85 -39.09
CA ILE A 775 -24.43 4.17 -37.68
C ILE A 775 -24.57 5.68 -37.46
N GLY A 776 -23.87 6.51 -38.24
CA GLY A 776 -23.84 7.98 -38.11
C GLY A 776 -22.98 8.46 -36.94
N ALA A 777 -22.08 7.63 -36.43
CA ALA A 777 -21.20 7.95 -35.32
C ALA A 777 -19.86 7.22 -35.47
N VAL A 778 -18.76 7.91 -35.15
CA VAL A 778 -17.39 7.41 -35.20
C VAL A 778 -16.89 7.21 -33.77
N ASN A 779 -16.46 6.01 -33.43
CA ASN A 779 -15.75 5.74 -32.17
C ASN A 779 -14.25 5.46 -32.41
N THR A 780 -13.81 5.35 -33.66
CA THR A 780 -12.44 4.95 -34.04
C THR A 780 -11.94 5.77 -35.22
N ILE A 781 -10.81 6.45 -35.05
CA ILE A 781 -10.09 7.18 -36.09
C ILE A 781 -8.83 6.39 -36.44
N ILE A 782 -8.61 6.19 -37.74
CA ILE A 782 -7.47 5.45 -38.28
C ILE A 782 -6.71 6.37 -39.22
N ARG A 783 -5.42 6.59 -38.98
CA ARG A 783 -4.56 7.30 -39.92
C ARG A 783 -3.95 6.30 -40.90
N LYS A 784 -4.25 6.46 -42.19
CA LYS A 784 -3.70 5.64 -43.28
C LYS A 784 -2.26 6.05 -43.61
N GLU A 785 -1.57 5.20 -44.38
CA GLU A 785 -0.19 5.44 -44.82
C GLU A 785 -0.04 6.73 -45.65
N ASP A 786 -1.06 7.07 -46.43
CA ASP A 786 -1.15 8.34 -47.19
C ASP A 786 -1.51 9.56 -46.33
N ALA A 787 -1.50 9.40 -45.00
CA ALA A 787 -1.91 10.37 -43.99
C ALA A 787 -3.40 10.73 -43.96
N SER A 788 -4.24 10.11 -44.80
CA SER A 788 -5.69 10.32 -44.74
C SER A 788 -6.30 9.72 -43.46
N LEU A 789 -7.35 10.35 -42.95
CA LEU A 789 -8.08 9.93 -41.76
C LEU A 789 -9.35 9.19 -42.16
N LEU A 790 -9.48 7.93 -41.72
CA LEU A 790 -10.66 7.11 -41.88
C LEU A 790 -11.39 6.99 -40.54
N GLY A 791 -12.69 7.29 -40.53
CA GLY A 791 -13.57 7.04 -39.39
C GLY A 791 -14.25 5.69 -39.47
N ASP A 792 -14.22 4.94 -38.37
CA ASP A 792 -14.93 3.68 -38.20
C ASP A 792 -15.71 3.67 -36.87
N ASN A 793 -16.60 2.69 -36.75
CA ASN A 793 -17.29 2.36 -35.52
C ASN A 793 -16.96 0.91 -35.15
N THR A 794 -16.22 0.68 -34.06
CA THR A 794 -15.87 -0.64 -33.53
C THR A 794 -16.79 -1.08 -32.39
N ASP A 795 -17.70 -0.21 -31.90
CA ASP A 795 -18.67 -0.58 -30.87
C ASP A 795 -19.52 -1.78 -31.37
N TRP A 796 -19.98 -1.75 -32.63
CA TRP A 796 -20.79 -2.84 -33.20
C TRP A 796 -19.99 -4.15 -33.33
N GLN A 797 -18.67 -4.06 -33.55
CA GLN A 797 -17.81 -5.24 -33.62
C GLN A 797 -17.60 -5.86 -32.25
N GLY A 798 -17.46 -5.04 -31.20
CA GLY A 798 -17.44 -5.49 -29.82
C GLY A 798 -18.74 -6.20 -29.42
N ILE A 799 -19.90 -5.64 -29.78
CA ILE A 799 -21.20 -6.27 -29.55
C ILE A 799 -21.32 -7.59 -30.32
N ARG A 800 -20.92 -7.62 -31.60
CA ARG A 800 -20.93 -8.84 -32.42
C ARG A 800 -20.12 -9.96 -31.79
N ALA A 801 -18.94 -9.64 -31.24
CA ALA A 801 -18.08 -10.63 -30.58
C ALA A 801 -18.76 -11.25 -29.34
N LEU A 802 -19.50 -10.46 -28.56
CA LEU A 802 -20.29 -10.97 -27.43
C LEU A 802 -21.45 -11.86 -27.91
N LEU A 803 -22.23 -11.40 -28.89
CA LEU A 803 -23.36 -12.18 -29.42
C LEU A 803 -22.91 -13.50 -30.06
N ALA A 804 -21.74 -13.52 -30.71
CA ALA A 804 -21.16 -14.73 -31.28
C ALA A 804 -20.72 -15.77 -30.22
N ARG A 805 -20.57 -15.36 -28.95
CA ARG A 805 -20.26 -16.25 -27.82
C ARG A 805 -21.51 -16.87 -27.19
N SER A 806 -22.73 -16.47 -27.60
CA SER A 806 -23.98 -17.00 -27.05
C SER A 806 -24.29 -18.38 -27.61
N PRO A 807 -24.32 -19.44 -26.75
CA PRO A 807 -24.76 -20.76 -27.15
C PRO A 807 -26.24 -20.75 -27.58
N ARG A 808 -27.08 -19.90 -26.97
CA ARG A 808 -28.49 -19.78 -27.33
C ARG A 808 -28.68 -19.27 -28.75
N LEU A 809 -28.00 -18.17 -29.10
CA LEU A 809 -28.09 -17.60 -30.45
C LEU A 809 -27.49 -18.56 -31.49
N SER A 810 -26.43 -19.28 -31.14
CA SER A 810 -25.85 -20.33 -31.99
C SER A 810 -26.83 -21.48 -32.23
N GLN A 811 -27.48 -21.97 -31.17
CA GLN A 811 -28.46 -23.05 -31.25
C GLN A 811 -29.67 -22.67 -32.11
N LEU A 812 -30.21 -21.46 -31.95
CA LEU A 812 -31.36 -20.99 -32.73
C LEU A 812 -31.02 -20.88 -34.23
N ALA A 813 -29.78 -20.52 -34.56
CA ALA A 813 -29.31 -20.50 -35.94
C ALA A 813 -29.23 -21.91 -36.54
N ASP A 814 -28.79 -22.90 -35.76
CA ASP A 814 -28.68 -24.31 -36.18
C ASP A 814 -30.05 -24.99 -36.33
N ASP A 815 -31.01 -24.65 -35.47
CA ASP A 815 -32.36 -25.26 -35.43
C ASP A 815 -33.27 -24.80 -36.59
N GLY A 816 -32.83 -23.84 -37.41
CA GLY A 816 -33.59 -23.33 -38.55
C GLY A 816 -34.89 -22.60 -38.18
N ALA A 817 -35.01 -22.12 -36.93
CA ALA A 817 -36.22 -21.55 -36.34
C ALA A 817 -36.58 -20.12 -36.83
N GLY A 818 -35.91 -19.63 -37.88
CA GLY A 818 -35.99 -18.24 -38.32
C GLY A 818 -34.98 -17.32 -37.60
N PRO A 819 -34.93 -16.02 -37.95
CA PRO A 819 -33.97 -15.10 -37.34
C PRO A 819 -34.33 -14.84 -35.86
N ALA A 820 -33.36 -15.01 -34.97
CA ALA A 820 -33.56 -14.76 -33.55
C ALA A 820 -33.94 -13.29 -33.29
N VAL A 821 -34.81 -13.06 -32.31
CA VAL A 821 -35.37 -11.74 -32.00
C VAL A 821 -34.54 -11.04 -30.94
N VAL A 822 -34.01 -9.85 -31.25
CA VAL A 822 -33.16 -9.06 -30.36
C VAL A 822 -33.84 -7.75 -29.96
N LEU A 823 -34.01 -7.54 -28.66
CA LEU A 823 -34.49 -6.30 -28.08
C LEU A 823 -33.31 -5.37 -27.74
N VAL A 824 -33.20 -4.24 -28.43
CA VAL A 824 -32.27 -3.16 -28.08
C VAL A 824 -32.99 -2.12 -27.21
N VAL A 825 -32.46 -1.90 -26.00
CA VAL A 825 -32.98 -0.92 -25.04
C VAL A 825 -32.12 0.33 -25.07
N GLY A 826 -32.72 1.45 -25.50
CA GLY A 826 -32.09 2.75 -25.67
C GLY A 826 -32.14 3.24 -27.12
N ALA A 827 -31.76 4.50 -27.32
CA ALA A 827 -31.75 5.15 -28.65
C ALA A 827 -30.57 6.13 -28.82
N GLY A 828 -29.47 5.92 -28.10
CA GLY A 828 -28.24 6.71 -28.22
C GLY A 828 -27.24 6.12 -29.22
N GLY A 829 -26.03 6.68 -29.30
CA GLY A 829 -24.98 6.23 -30.23
C GLY A 829 -24.65 4.74 -30.14
N THR A 830 -24.55 4.19 -28.92
CA THR A 830 -24.33 2.74 -28.73
C THR A 830 -25.54 1.90 -29.16
N ALA A 831 -26.77 2.43 -29.03
CA ALA A 831 -27.97 1.76 -29.50
C ALA A 831 -28.02 1.68 -31.04
N LEU A 832 -27.51 2.71 -31.74
CA LEU A 832 -27.33 2.70 -33.18
C LEU A 832 -26.32 1.62 -33.61
N ALA A 833 -25.18 1.51 -32.90
CA ALA A 833 -24.19 0.46 -33.14
C ALA A 833 -24.74 -0.95 -32.85
N ALA A 834 -25.49 -1.13 -31.76
CA ALA A 834 -26.17 -2.38 -31.43
C ALA A 834 -27.19 -2.76 -32.51
N SER A 835 -28.01 -1.81 -32.95
CA SER A 835 -29.03 -2.03 -33.99
C SER A 835 -28.39 -2.41 -35.33
N TYR A 836 -27.31 -1.72 -35.72
CA TYR A 836 -26.51 -2.08 -36.89
C TYR A 836 -25.94 -3.50 -36.77
N CYS A 837 -25.36 -3.86 -35.61
CA CYS A 837 -24.86 -5.21 -35.34
C CYS A 837 -25.94 -6.29 -35.54
N VAL A 838 -27.13 -6.10 -34.96
CA VAL A 838 -28.26 -7.04 -35.05
C VAL A 838 -28.61 -7.30 -36.52
N VAL A 839 -28.73 -6.24 -37.33
CA VAL A 839 -29.08 -6.36 -38.75
C VAL A 839 -27.95 -7.00 -39.56
N GLN A 840 -26.68 -6.65 -39.30
CA GLN A 840 -25.55 -7.28 -39.98
C GLN A 840 -25.40 -8.77 -39.66
N MET A 841 -25.90 -9.21 -38.51
CA MET A 841 -25.96 -10.63 -38.13
C MET A 841 -27.21 -11.34 -38.68
N GLY A 842 -28.08 -10.66 -39.43
CA GLY A 842 -29.31 -11.24 -39.96
C GLY A 842 -30.38 -11.52 -38.90
N LEU A 843 -30.29 -10.87 -37.74
CA LEU A 843 -31.21 -11.03 -36.62
C LEU A 843 -32.37 -10.03 -36.70
N GLN A 844 -33.50 -10.34 -36.07
CA GLN A 844 -34.67 -9.46 -36.07
C GLN A 844 -34.55 -8.40 -34.97
N LEU A 845 -34.59 -7.12 -35.38
CA LEU A 845 -34.43 -5.97 -34.47
C LEU A 845 -35.76 -5.47 -33.90
N ILE A 846 -35.83 -5.38 -32.57
CA ILE A 846 -36.86 -4.64 -31.84
C ILE A 846 -36.19 -3.56 -31.00
N VAL A 847 -36.68 -2.32 -31.05
CA VAL A 847 -36.12 -1.19 -30.30
C VAL A 847 -37.14 -0.68 -29.28
N TYR A 848 -36.69 -0.53 -28.04
CA TYR A 848 -37.43 0.15 -26.99
C TYR A 848 -36.64 1.33 -26.44
N ASN A 849 -37.32 2.45 -26.20
CA ASN A 849 -36.76 3.59 -25.51
C ASN A 849 -37.87 4.35 -24.78
N ARG A 850 -37.54 4.96 -23.64
CA ARG A 850 -38.49 5.78 -22.85
C ARG A 850 -39.23 6.83 -23.68
N THR A 851 -38.55 7.39 -24.68
CA THR A 851 -39.17 8.26 -25.69
C THR A 851 -39.39 7.44 -26.96
N PHE A 852 -40.65 7.06 -27.23
CA PHE A 852 -41.02 6.20 -28.36
C PHE A 852 -40.55 6.74 -29.72
N SER A 853 -40.68 8.05 -29.97
CA SER A 853 -40.25 8.64 -31.25
C SER A 853 -38.77 8.41 -31.56
N LYS A 854 -37.91 8.33 -30.54
CA LYS A 854 -36.50 7.97 -30.71
C LYS A 854 -36.32 6.50 -31.04
N ALA A 855 -37.06 5.60 -30.41
CA ALA A 855 -37.05 4.17 -30.77
C ALA A 855 -37.52 3.96 -32.22
N ALA A 856 -38.60 4.64 -32.62
CA ALA A 856 -39.12 4.61 -33.98
C ALA A 856 -38.08 5.07 -35.01
N THR A 857 -37.34 6.14 -34.70
CA THR A 857 -36.27 6.64 -35.59
C THR A 857 -35.16 5.60 -35.79
N VAL A 858 -34.73 4.91 -34.72
CA VAL A 858 -33.71 3.86 -34.81
C VAL A 858 -34.23 2.64 -35.57
N ALA A 859 -35.46 2.20 -35.27
CA ALA A 859 -36.09 1.07 -35.94
C ALA A 859 -36.27 1.33 -37.44
N GLU A 860 -36.76 2.52 -37.84
CA GLU A 860 -36.89 2.93 -39.23
C GLU A 860 -35.54 2.92 -39.95
N ARG A 861 -34.49 3.46 -39.32
CA ARG A 861 -33.14 3.54 -39.88
C ARG A 861 -32.55 2.17 -40.24
N PHE A 862 -32.84 1.13 -39.44
CA PHE A 862 -32.25 -0.19 -39.58
C PHE A 862 -33.26 -1.27 -40.03
N GLY A 863 -34.51 -0.91 -40.36
CA GLY A 863 -35.53 -1.85 -40.79
C GLY A 863 -36.05 -2.79 -39.69
N GLY A 864 -36.09 -2.33 -38.44
CA GLY A 864 -36.64 -3.05 -37.30
C GLY A 864 -38.05 -2.57 -36.89
N ALA A 865 -38.53 -3.06 -35.75
CA ALA A 865 -39.77 -2.60 -35.13
C ALA A 865 -39.50 -1.79 -33.86
N ALA A 866 -40.28 -0.73 -33.60
CA ALA A 866 -40.23 0.01 -32.34
C ALA A 866 -41.46 -0.30 -31.48
N VAL A 867 -41.26 -0.43 -30.17
CA VAL A 867 -42.34 -0.70 -29.21
C VAL A 867 -42.47 0.42 -28.18
N GLN A 868 -43.72 0.70 -27.78
CA GLN A 868 -44.04 1.72 -26.77
C GLN A 868 -43.93 1.18 -25.34
N THR A 869 -44.20 -0.11 -25.17
CA THR A 869 -44.30 -0.83 -23.90
C THR A 869 -43.58 -2.17 -24.03
N LEU A 870 -42.96 -2.63 -22.95
CA LEU A 870 -42.31 -3.94 -22.89
C LEU A 870 -43.25 -5.02 -22.33
N GLU A 871 -44.33 -4.61 -21.66
CA GLU A 871 -45.32 -5.45 -21.00
C GLU A 871 -46.05 -6.39 -21.97
N GLU A 872 -46.34 -5.91 -23.18
CA GLU A 872 -47.03 -6.68 -24.23
C GLU A 872 -46.07 -7.33 -25.24
N LEU A 873 -44.76 -7.15 -25.05
CA LEU A 873 -43.76 -7.68 -25.97
C LEU A 873 -43.70 -9.21 -25.84
N PRO A 874 -43.79 -9.97 -26.96
CA PRO A 874 -43.55 -11.41 -26.97
C PRO A 874 -42.15 -11.79 -26.48
N ALA A 875 -41.92 -13.09 -26.27
CA ALA A 875 -40.60 -13.60 -25.93
C ALA A 875 -39.53 -13.15 -26.97
N VAL A 876 -38.35 -12.84 -26.46
CA VAL A 876 -37.18 -12.44 -27.25
C VAL A 876 -36.02 -13.38 -26.94
N ASP A 877 -35.04 -13.44 -27.84
CA ASP A 877 -33.90 -14.35 -27.70
C ASP A 877 -32.67 -13.65 -27.13
N CYS A 878 -32.58 -12.32 -27.30
CA CYS A 878 -31.54 -11.51 -26.71
C CYS A 878 -32.05 -10.13 -26.31
N ILE A 879 -31.51 -9.58 -25.22
CA ILE A 879 -31.72 -8.21 -24.76
C ILE A 879 -30.36 -7.52 -24.72
N ILE A 880 -30.23 -6.39 -25.42
CA ILE A 880 -29.05 -5.52 -25.39
C ILE A 880 -29.44 -4.18 -24.77
N SER A 881 -29.00 -3.95 -23.55
CA SER A 881 -29.14 -2.66 -22.88
C SER A 881 -28.01 -1.72 -23.27
N THR A 882 -28.39 -0.52 -23.69
CA THR A 882 -27.48 0.58 -24.05
C THR A 882 -27.69 1.84 -23.20
N VAL A 883 -28.50 1.73 -22.15
CA VAL A 883 -28.80 2.85 -21.26
C VAL A 883 -27.71 2.99 -20.19
N PRO A 884 -27.44 4.21 -19.68
CA PRO A 884 -26.52 4.39 -18.57
C PRO A 884 -26.97 3.59 -17.34
N SER A 885 -26.03 3.01 -16.59
CA SER A 885 -26.32 2.21 -15.39
C SER A 885 -27.18 2.93 -14.34
N GLY A 886 -26.98 4.25 -14.18
CA GLY A 886 -27.77 5.10 -13.29
C GLY A 886 -29.26 5.20 -13.66
N ALA A 887 -29.66 4.76 -14.86
CA ALA A 887 -31.08 4.66 -15.23
C ALA A 887 -31.78 3.52 -14.49
N GLY A 888 -31.04 2.55 -13.93
CA GLY A 888 -31.58 1.45 -13.14
C GLY A 888 -32.59 0.59 -13.89
N PHE A 889 -32.36 0.35 -15.18
CA PHE A 889 -33.26 -0.43 -16.02
C PHE A 889 -33.33 -1.90 -15.57
N GLU A 890 -34.56 -2.42 -15.53
CA GLU A 890 -34.90 -3.80 -15.23
C GLU A 890 -35.87 -4.28 -16.31
N ALA A 891 -35.68 -5.50 -16.80
CA ALA A 891 -36.57 -6.08 -17.81
C ALA A 891 -37.84 -6.63 -17.14
N PRO A 892 -39.03 -6.55 -17.78
CA PRO A 892 -40.20 -7.29 -17.33
C PRO A 892 -39.90 -8.79 -17.18
N THR A 893 -40.34 -9.40 -16.08
CA THR A 893 -40.00 -10.78 -15.73
C THR A 893 -40.46 -11.81 -16.76
N HIS A 894 -41.54 -11.54 -17.51
CA HIS A 894 -42.01 -12.43 -18.58
C HIS A 894 -41.03 -12.52 -19.75
N LEU A 895 -40.26 -11.46 -20.03
CA LEU A 895 -39.22 -11.50 -21.07
C LEU A 895 -38.05 -12.41 -20.62
N LEU A 896 -37.69 -12.37 -19.34
CA LEU A 896 -36.64 -13.20 -18.76
C LEU A 896 -37.05 -14.68 -18.62
N ALA A 897 -38.35 -14.98 -18.55
CA ALA A 897 -38.86 -16.35 -18.48
C ALA A 897 -38.45 -17.20 -19.69
N SER A 898 -38.25 -16.57 -20.85
CA SER A 898 -37.75 -17.23 -22.05
C SER A 898 -36.25 -17.53 -22.02
N LYS A 899 -35.52 -17.06 -21.00
CA LYS A 899 -34.06 -17.15 -20.82
C LYS A 899 -33.23 -16.54 -21.97
N PRO A 900 -33.48 -15.28 -22.36
CA PRO A 900 -32.72 -14.62 -23.42
C PRO A 900 -31.25 -14.45 -23.04
N ALA A 901 -30.38 -14.27 -24.03
CA ALA A 901 -29.05 -13.74 -23.80
C ALA A 901 -29.13 -12.27 -23.39
N VAL A 902 -28.45 -11.85 -22.33
CA VAL A 902 -28.53 -10.48 -21.83
C VAL A 902 -27.16 -9.79 -21.88
N VAL A 903 -27.07 -8.74 -22.68
CA VAL A 903 -25.89 -7.87 -22.78
C VAL A 903 -26.24 -6.52 -22.17
N ASP A 904 -25.42 -6.02 -21.25
CA ASP A 904 -25.51 -4.64 -20.79
C ASP A 904 -24.19 -3.92 -21.05
N VAL A 905 -24.20 -2.97 -21.99
CA VAL A 905 -22.97 -2.28 -22.42
C VAL A 905 -22.46 -1.29 -21.37
N ALA A 906 -23.28 -0.98 -20.36
CA ALA A 906 -22.83 -0.20 -19.22
C ALA A 906 -21.85 -1.04 -18.39
N TYR A 907 -20.62 -0.54 -18.28
CA TYR A 907 -19.55 -1.26 -17.58
C TYR A 907 -19.28 -0.75 -16.16
N ARG A 908 -20.07 0.21 -15.64
CA ARG A 908 -19.96 0.71 -14.26
C ARG A 908 -21.33 0.94 -13.63
N PRO A 909 -21.71 0.23 -12.55
CA PRO A 909 -20.97 -0.87 -11.91
C PRO A 909 -20.87 -2.09 -12.86
N ARG A 910 -19.92 -3.01 -12.59
CA ARG A 910 -19.69 -4.20 -13.42
C ARG A 910 -20.94 -5.08 -13.55
N ARG A 911 -21.64 -5.27 -12.43
CA ARG A 911 -22.92 -5.97 -12.35
C ARG A 911 -24.04 -4.94 -12.28
N THR A 912 -24.65 -4.62 -13.41
CA THR A 912 -25.82 -3.74 -13.46
C THR A 912 -27.06 -4.44 -12.89
N LYS A 913 -28.11 -3.68 -12.58
CA LYS A 913 -29.38 -4.25 -12.12
C LYS A 913 -29.96 -5.25 -13.11
N LEU A 914 -29.90 -4.96 -14.41
CA LEU A 914 -30.36 -5.87 -15.46
C LEU A 914 -29.57 -7.18 -15.45
N LEU A 915 -28.23 -7.13 -15.34
CA LEU A 915 -27.40 -8.34 -15.31
C LEU A 915 -27.69 -9.18 -14.05
N GLN A 916 -27.82 -8.54 -12.87
CA GLN A 916 -28.19 -9.22 -11.63
C GLN A 916 -29.58 -9.88 -11.74
N GLN A 917 -30.53 -9.19 -12.34
CA GLN A 917 -31.88 -9.70 -12.56
C GLN A 917 -31.86 -10.90 -13.52
N ALA A 918 -31.11 -10.82 -14.62
CA ALA A 918 -30.96 -11.88 -15.62
C ALA A 918 -30.31 -13.13 -15.03
N GLU A 919 -29.24 -12.97 -14.23
CA GLU A 919 -28.55 -14.06 -13.51
C GLU A 919 -29.51 -14.79 -12.56
N THR A 920 -30.35 -14.04 -11.84
CA THR A 920 -31.36 -14.62 -10.92
C THR A 920 -32.40 -15.48 -11.65
N HIS A 921 -32.66 -15.19 -12.93
CA HIS A 921 -33.58 -15.96 -13.79
C HIS A 921 -32.87 -17.05 -14.62
N GLY A 922 -31.57 -17.26 -14.42
CA GLY A 922 -30.77 -18.25 -15.14
C GLY A 922 -30.57 -17.92 -16.61
N CYS A 923 -30.58 -16.62 -16.97
CA CYS A 923 -30.19 -16.14 -18.29
C CYS A 923 -28.67 -16.14 -18.41
N GLU A 924 -28.14 -16.29 -19.63
CA GLU A 924 -26.73 -16.00 -19.89
C GLU A 924 -26.49 -14.49 -19.94
N THR A 925 -25.39 -14.02 -19.37
CA THR A 925 -25.09 -12.59 -19.21
C THR A 925 -23.72 -12.22 -19.77
N TYR A 926 -23.63 -11.02 -20.35
CA TYR A 926 -22.40 -10.41 -20.87
C TYR A 926 -22.23 -8.98 -20.35
N GLU A 927 -21.05 -8.70 -19.82
CA GLU A 927 -20.72 -7.44 -19.16
C GLU A 927 -20.21 -6.38 -20.13
N GLY A 928 -20.49 -5.10 -19.85
CA GLY A 928 -19.99 -4.00 -20.67
C GLY A 928 -18.46 -3.91 -20.73
N ILE A 929 -17.75 -4.40 -19.70
CA ILE A 929 -16.29 -4.42 -19.71
C ILE A 929 -15.75 -5.42 -20.75
N GLU A 930 -16.47 -6.52 -20.99
CA GLU A 930 -16.12 -7.48 -22.05
C GLU A 930 -16.29 -6.82 -23.43
N MET A 931 -17.37 -6.08 -23.65
CA MET A 931 -17.55 -5.29 -24.88
C MET A 931 -16.39 -4.30 -25.08
N LEU A 932 -15.96 -3.62 -24.00
CA LEU A 932 -14.86 -2.66 -24.03
C LEU A 932 -13.55 -3.32 -24.49
N VAL A 933 -13.26 -4.52 -23.98
CA VAL A 933 -12.09 -5.30 -24.40
C VAL A 933 -12.22 -5.68 -25.87
N GLU A 934 -13.33 -6.28 -26.29
CA GLU A 934 -13.53 -6.75 -27.67
C GLU A 934 -13.39 -5.61 -28.70
N GLN A 935 -14.02 -4.46 -28.46
CA GLN A 935 -13.86 -3.31 -29.36
C GLN A 935 -12.41 -2.76 -29.34
N GLY A 936 -11.73 -2.81 -28.21
CA GLY A 936 -10.37 -2.31 -28.05
C GLY A 936 -9.34 -3.19 -28.77
N LEU A 937 -9.55 -4.50 -28.79
CA LEU A 937 -8.73 -5.45 -29.55
C LEU A 937 -8.87 -5.22 -31.06
N VAL A 938 -10.09 -4.96 -31.54
CA VAL A 938 -10.34 -4.55 -32.94
C VAL A 938 -9.60 -3.25 -33.25
N GLN A 939 -9.74 -2.22 -32.41
CA GLN A 939 -9.03 -0.95 -32.58
C GLN A 939 -7.51 -1.15 -32.66
N PHE A 940 -6.96 -1.98 -31.76
CA PHE A 940 -5.54 -2.31 -31.74
C PHE A 940 -5.09 -2.94 -33.05
N GLN A 941 -5.86 -3.90 -33.58
CA GLN A 941 -5.56 -4.55 -34.86
C GLN A 941 -5.62 -3.55 -36.02
N LEU A 942 -6.64 -2.67 -36.07
CA LEU A 942 -6.78 -1.65 -37.12
C LEU A 942 -5.63 -0.63 -37.13
N TRP A 943 -5.05 -0.34 -35.97
CA TRP A 943 -3.93 0.61 -35.84
C TRP A 943 -2.55 -0.02 -36.01
N THR A 944 -2.41 -1.31 -35.70
CA THR A 944 -1.10 -1.97 -35.62
C THR A 944 -0.87 -2.99 -36.71
N GLY A 945 -1.93 -3.53 -37.31
CA GLY A 945 -1.87 -4.71 -38.17
C GLY A 945 -1.58 -6.01 -37.40
N CYS A 946 -1.45 -5.96 -36.08
CA CYS A 946 -1.13 -7.09 -35.22
C CYS A 946 -2.27 -7.38 -34.25
N ASP A 947 -2.42 -8.64 -33.86
CA ASP A 947 -3.32 -8.99 -32.77
C ASP A 947 -2.71 -8.59 -31.43
N ALA A 948 -3.50 -7.90 -30.60
CA ALA A 948 -3.10 -7.62 -29.22
C ALA A 948 -3.00 -8.94 -28.42
N PRO A 949 -2.03 -9.06 -27.49
CA PRO A 949 -1.91 -10.24 -26.63
C PRO A 949 -3.07 -10.28 -25.62
N ARG A 950 -4.20 -10.87 -26.05
CA ARG A 950 -5.50 -10.87 -25.38
C ARG A 950 -5.41 -11.13 -23.88
N ALA A 951 -4.80 -12.23 -23.46
CA ALA A 951 -4.74 -12.62 -22.06
C ALA A 951 -4.10 -11.54 -21.16
N ARG A 952 -3.00 -10.93 -21.61
CA ARG A 952 -2.31 -9.87 -20.85
C ARG A 952 -3.11 -8.58 -20.79
N VAL A 953 -3.84 -8.28 -21.86
CA VAL A 953 -4.69 -7.10 -21.96
C VAL A 953 -5.93 -7.25 -21.07
N GLU A 954 -6.59 -8.40 -21.12
CA GLU A 954 -7.72 -8.75 -20.26
C GLU A 954 -7.33 -8.65 -18.78
N GLU A 955 -6.24 -9.32 -18.38
CA GLU A 955 -5.74 -9.29 -17.00
C GLU A 955 -5.51 -7.85 -16.51
N ALA A 956 -4.83 -7.01 -17.30
CA ALA A 956 -4.54 -5.63 -16.94
C ALA A 956 -5.81 -4.77 -16.83
N VAL A 957 -6.77 -4.95 -17.75
CA VAL A 957 -8.04 -4.20 -17.73
C VAL A 957 -8.91 -4.61 -16.56
N TYR A 958 -9.04 -5.91 -16.27
CA TYR A 958 -9.81 -6.39 -15.12
C TYR A 958 -9.19 -5.95 -13.80
N LYS A 959 -7.86 -6.01 -13.66
CA LYS A 959 -7.15 -5.51 -12.48
C LYS A 959 -7.39 -4.01 -12.27
N PHE A 960 -7.22 -3.19 -13.31
CA PHE A 960 -7.51 -1.75 -13.24
C PHE A 960 -8.96 -1.48 -12.82
N TYR A 961 -9.89 -2.29 -13.32
CA TYR A 961 -11.29 -2.16 -13.00
C TYR A 961 -11.58 -2.48 -11.52
N GLU A 962 -11.02 -3.58 -10.99
CA GLU A 962 -11.15 -3.98 -9.59
C GLU A 962 -10.54 -2.96 -8.62
N GLU A 963 -9.39 -2.40 -8.96
CA GLU A 963 -8.72 -1.35 -8.17
C GLU A 963 -9.47 -0.01 -8.19
N SER A 964 -10.26 0.25 -9.24
CA SER A 964 -11.03 1.49 -9.40
C SER A 964 -12.42 1.48 -8.73
N GLU A 965 -12.91 0.31 -8.29
CA GLU A 965 -14.16 0.18 -7.51
C GLU A 965 -13.93 0.30 -5.98
N VAL A 966 -12.68 0.35 -5.53
CA VAL A 966 -12.24 0.61 -4.15
C VAL A 966 -11.99 2.11 -3.94
#